data_AF-A0A9E3U854-F1
#
_entry.id   AF-A0A9E3U854-F1
#
_cell.length_a   1.000
_cell.length_b   1.000
_cell.length_c   1.000
_cell.angle_alpha   90.00
_cell.angle_beta   90.00
_cell.angle_gamma   90.00
#
_symmetry.space_group_name_H-M   'P 1'
#
loop_
_entity.id
_entity.type
_entity.pdbx_description
1 polymer ?
#
loop_
_entity_poly.entity_id
_entity_poly.type
_entity_poly.pdbx_seq_one_letter_code
_entity_poly.pdbx_strand_id
1 'polypeptide(L)'
;MTSRSLSRARLVSVVVGLALFLFAARSWASEDAAVHDAVQQIMSEDYPGSLGPAKRKLQDQLATCIKKGCSAGVKGEVYVAMGMVASQLGQVDEAKQAFKSAQQADPSAKLPSSGVTPAIKAQWEEATGKNAPAAAAGGDDGEEPAATGGVAAAIKLIQEALKADQEGRLEECIEKDRAALKIEEMPRTRLHLASCESRNGKLVDALKDAQKALEIGIAKKDAGVMKVARTRVKELLERIPHVTFVPPPGVADLSVKFDDRPVPTEALTKKFSVDPGRHVVVAEGTVNGFPATFNEEYDIKEKELLTVRITLKPPANDYITPGQIKCMLAAKSQEDVQKCLPQNRKNIVIRIAGDLSGYGDTNSVAVYTPGINASVVSPTAGWNVGANFIVDAVSAASPDIVSTASPPFEEYRYGGGITGGYKPGLYGVQGSGLVSSSPDYVSYTAGLRLTADLFDKLVTPTIGYAYSIDRIGRGTNPPNYLDTFNPLKGTLHTHELEAGVTFVMSPTAILLVGGTAQFERGDQSQPYRYIPMFDADLVAPFVPNGATVDLVNRTRLPIRPLEQLPTERDRFAVGARFNKRLNNATLRLEQRFYIDTWGLKATSTDARHMVDLSRHLRVWPHLRLHAQTGVNFFQLAYSALLDPGGGVVLPLYRTGDRELAPLITATAGGGVRIALSEPEGDVKYGIVIVGDVMYTRYLKALYVTTRTAVYGSVGFDVEF
;
A
#
# COMPACT_ATOMS: atom_id res chain seq x y z
N MET A 1 47.92 -32.06 -13.09
CA MET A 1 46.92 -32.38 -14.13
C MET A 1 45.63 -32.78 -13.42
N THR A 2 44.94 -31.94 -12.64
CA THR A 2 44.21 -30.68 -12.89
C THR A 2 42.96 -30.77 -13.79
N SER A 3 41.82 -30.63 -13.10
CA SER A 3 40.60 -29.88 -13.47
C SER A 3 39.56 -30.53 -14.38
N ARG A 4 38.33 -30.66 -13.84
CA ARG A 4 37.09 -30.16 -14.46
C ARG A 4 35.97 -30.07 -13.40
N SER A 5 35.79 -28.88 -12.83
CA SER A 5 34.54 -28.43 -12.18
C SER A 5 33.67 -27.76 -13.26
N LEU A 6 32.42 -28.16 -13.43
CA LEU A 6 31.21 -27.78 -12.68
C LEU A 6 30.81 -26.31 -12.84
N SER A 7 29.72 -26.20 -13.58
CA SER A 7 28.95 -25.04 -14.00
C SER A 7 28.15 -24.39 -12.88
N ARG A 8 28.12 -23.05 -12.93
CA ARG A 8 27.01 -22.12 -12.64
C ARG A 8 26.18 -22.35 -11.36
N ALA A 9 26.40 -21.47 -10.38
CA ALA A 9 25.33 -20.83 -9.61
C ALA A 9 25.83 -19.44 -9.14
N ARG A 10 25.15 -18.37 -9.56
CA ARG A 10 25.37 -17.01 -9.04
C ARG A 10 24.48 -16.81 -7.82
N LEU A 11 25.10 -16.61 -6.67
CA LEU A 11 24.49 -16.10 -5.45
C LEU A 11 24.43 -14.57 -5.50
N VAL A 12 23.31 -14.03 -5.04
CA VAL A 12 23.05 -12.63 -4.74
C VAL A 12 23.73 -12.28 -3.41
N SER A 13 24.47 -11.17 -3.38
CA SER A 13 24.85 -10.50 -2.13
C SER A 13 24.75 -8.99 -2.30
N VAL A 14 24.03 -8.38 -1.36
CA VAL A 14 23.71 -6.96 -1.19
C VAL A 14 24.92 -6.19 -0.63
N VAL A 15 25.24 -5.02 -1.19
CA VAL A 15 26.03 -3.97 -0.51
C VAL A 15 25.39 -2.61 -0.77
N VAL A 16 25.07 -1.90 0.31
CA VAL A 16 24.62 -0.52 0.38
C VAL A 16 25.85 0.41 0.44
N GLY A 17 25.87 1.50 -0.33
CA GLY A 17 26.72 2.66 -0.04
C GLY A 17 27.20 3.50 -1.24
N LEU A 18 26.79 4.77 -1.22
CA LEU A 18 27.46 5.97 -1.81
C LEU A 18 27.40 6.21 -3.35
N ALA A 19 26.66 7.24 -3.76
CA ALA A 19 26.96 8.03 -4.97
C ALA A 19 26.32 9.44 -4.90
N LEU A 20 27.07 10.39 -4.33
CA LEU A 20 26.99 11.83 -4.60
C LEU A 20 28.12 12.15 -5.60
N PHE A 21 27.92 13.17 -6.44
CA PHE A 21 28.78 13.72 -7.52
C PHE A 21 28.54 13.20 -8.95
N LEU A 22 27.66 13.92 -9.65
CA LEU A 22 27.81 14.22 -11.08
C LEU A 22 27.71 15.75 -11.25
N PHE A 23 28.85 16.43 -11.21
CA PHE A 23 29.00 17.79 -11.71
C PHE A 23 29.13 17.72 -13.24
N ALA A 24 28.14 18.26 -13.95
CA ALA A 24 28.25 18.52 -15.38
C ALA A 24 28.79 19.95 -15.57
N ALA A 25 29.93 20.06 -16.26
CA ALA A 25 30.47 21.31 -16.75
C ALA A 25 29.51 21.94 -17.77
N ARG A 26 29.02 23.16 -17.50
CA ARG A 26 28.36 24.02 -18.50
C ARG A 26 29.34 25.09 -18.95
N SER A 27 29.77 24.99 -20.20
CA SER A 27 30.34 26.07 -20.99
C SER A 27 29.28 27.16 -21.21
N TRP A 28 29.61 28.42 -20.93
CA TRP A 28 28.75 29.57 -21.22
C TRP A 28 28.71 29.81 -22.74
N ALA A 29 27.60 29.45 -23.38
CA ALA A 29 27.28 29.91 -24.72
C ALA A 29 26.50 31.25 -24.60
N SER A 30 26.90 32.29 -25.33
CA SER A 30 26.19 33.58 -25.33
C SER A 30 24.80 33.42 -25.97
N GLU A 31 23.79 34.07 -25.41
CA GLU A 31 22.40 34.07 -25.91
C GLU A 31 22.20 34.99 -27.12
N ASP A 32 23.30 35.35 -27.80
CA ASP A 32 23.34 36.40 -28.82
C ASP A 32 22.36 36.16 -29.96
N ALA A 33 22.30 34.93 -30.49
CA ALA A 33 21.41 34.58 -31.59
C ALA A 33 19.93 34.67 -31.18
N ALA A 34 19.59 34.16 -29.99
CA ALA A 34 18.21 34.16 -29.50
C ALA A 34 17.69 35.58 -29.23
N VAL A 35 18.55 36.44 -28.67
CA VAL A 35 18.17 37.84 -28.41
C VAL A 35 18.12 38.64 -29.71
N HIS A 36 19.05 38.43 -30.64
CA HIS A 36 19.02 39.07 -31.96
C HIS A 36 17.70 38.76 -32.70
N ASP A 37 17.34 37.49 -32.82
CA ASP A 37 16.11 37.06 -33.50
C ASP A 37 14.85 37.65 -32.83
N ALA A 38 14.82 37.68 -31.50
CA ALA A 38 13.72 38.27 -30.74
C ALA A 38 13.59 39.79 -30.99
N VAL A 39 14.71 40.52 -31.05
CA VAL A 39 14.70 41.96 -31.35
C VAL A 39 14.18 42.22 -32.77
N GLN A 40 14.61 41.44 -33.76
CA GLN A 40 14.12 41.56 -35.14
C GLN A 40 12.62 41.29 -35.25
N GLN A 41 12.12 40.28 -34.53
CA GLN A 41 10.69 40.00 -34.47
C GLN A 41 9.89 41.15 -33.84
N ILE A 42 10.35 41.68 -32.70
CA ILE A 42 9.68 42.79 -32.01
C ILE A 42 9.64 44.04 -32.91
N MET A 43 10.75 44.34 -33.59
CA MET A 43 10.87 45.50 -34.47
C MET A 43 10.07 45.37 -35.77
N SER A 44 9.65 44.16 -36.17
CA SER A 44 8.83 43.93 -37.36
C SER A 44 7.34 43.81 -37.04
N GLU A 45 6.98 43.14 -35.95
CA GLU A 45 5.58 42.85 -35.59
C GLU A 45 4.97 43.92 -34.69
N ASP A 46 5.69 44.37 -33.66
CA ASP A 46 5.12 45.23 -32.63
C ASP A 46 5.43 46.72 -32.85
N TYR A 47 6.63 47.06 -33.32
CA TYR A 47 7.04 48.45 -33.53
C TYR A 47 6.13 49.29 -34.43
N PRO A 48 5.48 48.76 -35.51
CA PRO A 48 4.63 49.58 -36.38
C PRO A 48 3.33 50.11 -35.77
N GLY A 49 2.85 49.56 -34.65
CA GLY A 49 1.55 49.96 -34.09
C GLY A 49 1.28 49.58 -32.63
N SER A 50 2.16 48.80 -32.00
CA SER A 50 2.04 48.27 -30.64
C SER A 50 3.25 48.64 -29.79
N LEU A 51 3.53 49.95 -29.71
CA LEU A 51 4.74 50.51 -29.10
C LEU A 51 4.91 50.19 -27.60
N GLY A 52 3.80 50.10 -26.83
CA GLY A 52 3.84 49.73 -25.42
C GLY A 52 4.33 48.28 -25.18
N PRO A 53 3.72 47.28 -25.83
CA PRO A 53 4.22 45.91 -25.84
C PRO A 53 5.65 45.77 -26.36
N ALA A 54 6.02 46.48 -27.44
CA ALA A 54 7.37 46.47 -28.00
C ALA A 54 8.41 46.91 -26.94
N LYS A 55 8.12 47.98 -26.21
CA LYS A 55 9.01 48.50 -25.15
C LYS A 55 9.27 47.46 -24.06
N ARG A 56 8.22 46.80 -23.55
CA ARG A 56 8.34 45.79 -22.49
C ARG A 56 9.16 44.59 -22.96
N LYS A 57 8.86 44.05 -24.14
CA LYS A 57 9.59 42.90 -24.69
C LYS A 57 11.08 43.20 -24.87
N LEU A 58 11.43 44.40 -25.33
CA LEU A 58 12.84 44.82 -25.46
C LEU A 58 13.54 44.97 -24.11
N GLN A 59 12.84 45.45 -23.06
CA GLN A 59 13.38 45.50 -21.70
C GLN A 59 13.68 44.09 -21.15
N ASP A 60 12.82 43.12 -21.43
CA ASP A 60 13.03 41.72 -21.04
C ASP A 60 14.23 41.10 -21.76
N GLN A 61 14.41 41.41 -23.05
CA GLN A 61 15.60 41.00 -23.81
C GLN A 61 16.88 41.63 -23.24
N LEU A 62 16.83 42.91 -22.84
CA LEU A 62 17.96 43.57 -22.20
C LEU A 62 18.31 42.92 -20.85
N ALA A 63 17.30 42.62 -20.01
CA ALA A 63 17.49 41.93 -18.75
C ALA A 63 18.12 40.54 -18.94
N THR A 64 17.68 39.83 -19.98
CA THR A 64 18.26 38.55 -20.40
C THR A 64 19.73 38.71 -20.78
N CYS A 65 20.06 39.73 -21.56
CA CYS A 65 21.44 40.01 -21.96
C CYS A 65 22.37 40.42 -20.80
N ILE A 66 21.85 41.13 -19.80
CA ILE A 66 22.61 41.49 -18.59
C ILE A 66 22.86 40.24 -17.73
N LYS A 67 21.84 39.38 -17.56
CA LYS A 67 21.91 38.23 -16.67
C LYS A 67 22.71 37.06 -17.24
N LYS A 68 22.54 36.76 -18.53
CA LYS A 68 23.13 35.58 -19.18
C LYS A 68 24.40 35.88 -20.00
N GLY A 69 24.68 37.16 -20.25
CA GLY A 69 25.88 37.62 -20.96
C GLY A 69 25.73 37.58 -22.47
N CYS A 70 25.26 38.68 -23.06
CA CYS A 70 25.34 38.92 -24.50
C CYS A 70 26.62 39.69 -24.89
N SER A 71 27.05 39.55 -26.14
CA SER A 71 28.10 40.37 -26.74
C SER A 71 27.70 41.85 -26.80
N ALA A 72 28.73 42.70 -26.94
CA ALA A 72 28.57 44.14 -27.11
C ALA A 72 27.58 44.49 -28.22
N GLY A 73 27.71 43.85 -29.40
CA GLY A 73 26.88 44.13 -30.57
C GLY A 73 25.39 43.90 -30.34
N VAL A 74 25.02 42.75 -29.76
CA VAL A 74 23.61 42.44 -29.47
C VAL A 74 23.04 43.34 -28.37
N LYS A 75 23.84 43.69 -27.36
CA LYS A 75 23.42 44.70 -26.36
C LYS A 75 23.18 46.07 -26.99
N GLY A 76 24.07 46.49 -27.89
CA GLY A 76 23.93 47.71 -28.66
C GLY A 76 22.63 47.72 -29.47
N GLU A 77 22.32 46.63 -30.16
CA GLU A 77 21.10 46.46 -30.95
C GLU A 77 19.81 46.59 -30.11
N VAL A 78 19.76 45.94 -28.95
CA VAL A 78 18.62 46.03 -28.02
C VAL A 78 18.40 47.49 -27.58
N TYR A 79 19.48 48.20 -27.21
CA TYR A 79 19.39 49.61 -26.81
C TYR A 79 18.97 50.54 -27.97
N VAL A 80 19.42 50.28 -29.20
CA VAL A 80 18.97 51.03 -30.39
C VAL A 80 17.47 50.84 -30.59
N ALA A 81 16.97 49.59 -30.54
CA ALA A 81 15.55 49.28 -30.68
C ALA A 81 14.71 49.96 -29.58
N MET A 82 15.18 49.94 -28.33
CA MET A 82 14.52 50.63 -27.21
C MET A 82 14.45 52.14 -27.42
N GLY A 83 15.54 52.75 -27.91
CA GLY A 83 15.55 54.20 -28.19
C GLY A 83 14.59 54.58 -29.32
N MET A 84 14.47 53.75 -30.36
CA MET A 84 13.49 53.96 -31.44
C MET A 84 12.05 53.89 -30.94
N VAL A 85 11.72 52.89 -30.12
CA VAL A 85 10.39 52.75 -29.50
C VAL A 85 10.09 53.93 -28.57
N ALA A 86 11.04 54.31 -27.70
CA ALA A 86 10.87 55.46 -26.80
C ALA A 86 10.66 56.77 -27.57
N SER A 87 11.36 56.97 -28.68
CA SER A 87 11.19 58.14 -29.55
C SER A 87 9.78 58.21 -30.16
N GLN A 88 9.26 57.09 -30.67
CA GLN A 88 7.89 57.02 -31.21
C GLN A 88 6.81 57.22 -30.13
N LEU A 89 7.11 56.87 -28.88
CA LEU A 89 6.26 57.12 -27.72
C LEU A 89 6.33 58.57 -27.21
N GLY A 90 7.14 59.44 -27.83
CA GLY A 90 7.34 60.83 -27.40
C GLY A 90 8.24 60.97 -26.15
N GLN A 91 8.92 59.90 -25.72
CA GLN A 91 9.78 59.86 -24.54
C GLN A 91 11.21 60.27 -24.92
N VAL A 92 11.40 61.57 -25.18
CA VAL A 92 12.63 62.13 -25.76
C VAL A 92 13.88 61.84 -24.91
N ASP A 93 13.81 62.04 -23.60
CA ASP A 93 14.97 61.84 -22.71
C ASP A 93 15.36 60.37 -22.59
N GLU A 94 14.36 59.48 -22.55
CA GLU A 94 14.58 58.04 -22.48
C GLU A 94 15.16 57.50 -23.80
N ALA A 95 14.70 58.02 -24.94
CA ALA A 95 15.25 57.69 -26.25
C ALA A 95 16.73 58.09 -26.35
N LYS A 96 17.08 59.31 -25.95
CA LYS A 96 18.48 59.79 -25.94
C LYS A 96 19.36 58.98 -24.99
N GLN A 97 18.84 58.64 -23.81
CA GLN A 97 19.58 57.81 -22.85
C GLN A 97 19.83 56.40 -23.40
N ALA A 98 18.82 55.77 -24.01
CA ALA A 98 18.97 54.46 -24.64
C ALA A 98 19.99 54.48 -25.78
N PHE A 99 19.98 55.51 -26.63
CA PHE A 99 20.98 55.67 -27.69
C PHE A 99 22.41 55.90 -27.17
N LYS A 100 22.58 56.64 -26.06
CA LYS A 100 23.87 56.74 -25.36
C LYS A 100 24.34 55.38 -24.83
N SER A 101 23.44 54.63 -24.20
CA SER A 101 23.72 53.28 -23.71
C SER A 101 24.04 52.30 -24.84
N ALA A 102 23.45 52.46 -26.02
CA ALA A 102 23.79 51.68 -27.20
C ALA A 102 25.26 51.89 -27.61
N GLN A 103 25.71 53.14 -27.70
CA GLN A 103 27.11 53.44 -28.05
C GLN A 103 28.12 53.07 -26.95
N GLN A 104 27.73 53.14 -25.68
CA GLN A 104 28.56 52.68 -24.57
C GLN A 104 28.71 51.15 -24.57
N ALA A 105 27.64 50.42 -24.94
CA ALA A 105 27.65 48.97 -25.04
C ALA A 105 28.42 48.49 -26.28
N ASP A 106 28.23 49.14 -27.43
CA ASP A 106 28.94 48.86 -28.68
C ASP A 106 29.25 50.19 -29.42
N PRO A 107 30.52 50.61 -29.49
CA PRO A 107 30.93 51.79 -30.23
C PRO A 107 30.61 51.74 -31.74
N SER A 108 30.31 50.56 -32.30
CA SER A 108 29.95 50.36 -33.70
C SER A 108 28.44 50.40 -33.98
N ALA A 109 27.60 50.54 -32.94
CA ALA A 109 26.14 50.58 -33.06
C ALA A 109 25.64 51.72 -33.97
N LYS A 110 24.64 51.42 -34.80
CA LYS A 110 24.03 52.33 -35.78
C LYS A 110 22.52 52.16 -35.81
N LEU A 111 21.80 53.21 -36.22
CA LEU A 111 20.38 53.08 -36.53
C LEU A 111 20.17 52.15 -37.74
N PRO A 112 19.08 51.35 -37.75
CA PRO A 112 18.71 50.52 -38.90
C PRO A 112 18.31 51.38 -40.11
N SER A 113 18.35 50.79 -41.31
CA SER A 113 18.06 51.48 -42.57
C SER A 113 16.57 51.81 -42.80
N SER A 114 15.66 51.21 -42.01
CA SER A 114 14.22 51.39 -42.10
C SER A 114 13.59 51.60 -40.72
N GLY A 115 12.40 52.19 -40.67
CA GLY A 115 11.69 52.44 -39.40
C GLY A 115 12.22 53.63 -38.58
N VAL A 116 13.09 54.45 -39.17
CA VAL A 116 13.69 55.64 -38.55
C VAL A 116 12.97 56.90 -39.03
N THR A 117 12.37 57.66 -38.11
CA THR A 117 11.75 58.96 -38.40
C THR A 117 12.77 60.11 -38.25
N PRO A 118 12.49 61.31 -38.79
CA PRO A 118 13.34 62.48 -38.58
C PRO A 118 13.63 62.78 -37.11
N ALA A 119 12.65 62.56 -36.21
CA ALA A 119 12.80 62.73 -34.77
C ALA A 119 13.78 61.71 -34.16
N ILE A 120 13.69 60.43 -34.55
CA ILE A 120 14.65 59.39 -34.12
C ILE A 120 16.06 59.74 -34.57
N LYS A 121 16.20 60.17 -35.83
CA LYS A 121 17.49 60.53 -36.40
C LYS A 121 18.13 61.72 -35.65
N ALA A 122 17.36 62.77 -35.39
CA ALA A 122 17.82 63.92 -34.62
C ALA A 122 18.23 63.55 -33.19
N GLN A 123 17.43 62.73 -32.50
CA GLN A 123 17.73 62.28 -31.14
C GLN A 123 18.95 61.36 -31.06
N TRP A 124 19.16 60.52 -32.08
CA TRP A 124 20.38 59.70 -32.20
C TRP A 124 21.62 60.56 -32.42
N GLU A 125 21.57 61.52 -33.35
CA GLU A 125 22.69 62.43 -33.63
C GLU A 125 23.06 63.27 -32.38
N GLU A 126 22.04 63.76 -31.66
CA GLU A 126 22.22 64.49 -30.39
C GLU A 126 22.78 63.60 -29.27
N ALA A 127 22.31 62.35 -29.16
CA ALA A 127 22.80 61.41 -28.16
C ALA A 127 24.24 60.94 -28.41
N THR A 128 24.67 60.91 -29.68
CA THR A 128 25.96 60.36 -30.13
C THR A 128 27.02 61.42 -30.44
N GLY A 129 26.73 62.70 -30.18
CA GLY A 129 27.71 63.79 -30.24
C GLY A 129 28.06 64.30 -31.64
N LYS A 130 27.17 64.13 -32.64
CA LYS A 130 27.28 64.81 -33.94
C LYS A 130 26.39 66.07 -33.92
N ASN A 131 27.00 67.26 -33.92
CA ASN A 131 26.35 68.56 -33.71
C ASN A 131 25.23 68.94 -34.72
N ALA A 132 24.04 69.27 -34.17
CA ALA A 132 23.17 70.48 -34.35
C ALA A 132 22.54 70.83 -35.74
N PRO A 133 21.41 71.60 -35.85
CA PRO A 133 20.93 72.64 -34.90
C PRO A 133 19.43 72.72 -34.56
N ALA A 134 19.16 73.57 -33.55
CA ALA A 134 17.89 73.90 -32.89
C ALA A 134 17.06 75.00 -33.60
N ALA A 135 15.74 75.03 -33.35
CA ALA A 135 14.83 76.19 -33.40
C ALA A 135 13.40 75.72 -33.04
N ALA A 136 12.43 76.49 -32.55
CA ALA A 136 12.31 77.71 -31.75
C ALA A 136 10.79 77.85 -31.46
N ALA A 137 10.43 78.66 -30.47
CA ALA A 137 9.09 78.85 -29.90
C ALA A 137 8.00 79.42 -30.85
N GLY A 138 6.72 79.30 -30.44
CA GLY A 138 5.65 80.22 -30.88
C GLY A 138 4.20 79.82 -30.54
N GLY A 139 3.58 80.53 -29.59
CA GLY A 139 2.32 81.28 -29.79
C GLY A 139 0.95 80.59 -29.77
N ASP A 140 0.28 80.71 -28.61
CA ASP A 140 -1.08 81.22 -28.30
C ASP A 140 -2.38 80.85 -29.06
N ASP A 141 -3.45 80.92 -28.24
CA ASP A 141 -4.86 81.18 -28.47
C ASP A 141 -5.84 80.07 -28.93
N GLY A 142 -6.90 79.93 -28.11
CA GLY A 142 -8.25 79.92 -28.68
C GLY A 142 -9.15 78.71 -28.37
N GLU A 143 -9.89 78.85 -27.27
CA GLU A 143 -11.35 78.64 -27.22
C GLU A 143 -11.92 77.20 -27.16
N GLU A 144 -12.32 76.85 -25.94
CA GLU A 144 -13.30 75.80 -25.64
C GLU A 144 -14.72 76.31 -26.02
N PRO A 145 -15.60 75.43 -26.55
CA PRO A 145 -17.00 75.52 -26.18
C PRO A 145 -17.42 74.29 -25.38
N ALA A 146 -17.92 74.60 -24.19
CA ALA A 146 -18.61 73.78 -23.20
C ALA A 146 -19.25 72.48 -23.72
N ALA A 147 -18.77 71.34 -23.19
CA ALA A 147 -19.51 70.10 -23.18
C ALA A 147 -20.12 69.87 -21.78
N THR A 148 -21.45 69.73 -21.73
CA THR A 148 -22.24 69.32 -20.56
C THR A 148 -21.53 68.26 -19.72
N GLY A 149 -21.49 68.40 -18.39
CA GLY A 149 -20.63 67.61 -17.48
C GLY A 149 -20.71 66.07 -17.60
N GLY A 150 -21.73 65.50 -18.25
CA GLY A 150 -21.78 64.08 -18.61
C GLY A 150 -20.80 63.67 -19.71
N VAL A 151 -20.62 64.49 -20.76
CA VAL A 151 -19.74 64.19 -21.91
C VAL A 151 -18.27 64.24 -21.46
N ALA A 152 -17.89 65.22 -20.65
CA ALA A 152 -16.54 65.32 -20.09
C ALA A 152 -16.19 64.11 -19.19
N ALA A 153 -17.15 63.62 -18.41
CA ALA A 153 -16.99 62.42 -17.59
C ALA A 153 -16.85 61.15 -18.44
N ALA A 154 -17.63 61.03 -19.53
CA ALA A 154 -17.50 59.92 -20.48
C ALA A 154 -16.14 59.92 -21.19
N ILE A 155 -15.65 61.10 -21.63
CA ILE A 155 -14.33 61.25 -22.26
C ILE A 155 -13.20 60.84 -21.30
N LYS A 156 -13.28 61.22 -20.03
CA LYS A 156 -12.30 60.80 -19.02
C LYS A 156 -12.25 59.28 -18.87
N LEU A 157 -13.42 58.62 -18.82
CA LEU A 157 -13.50 57.16 -18.74
C LEU A 157 -12.94 56.50 -20.01
N ILE A 158 -13.15 57.08 -21.19
CA ILE A 158 -12.57 56.59 -22.45
C ILE A 158 -11.03 56.71 -22.44
N GLN A 159 -10.49 57.82 -21.92
CA GLN A 159 -9.03 57.98 -21.77
C GLN A 159 -8.42 56.98 -20.79
N GLU A 160 -9.11 56.72 -19.67
CA GLU A 160 -8.74 55.68 -18.72
C GLU A 160 -8.79 54.28 -19.37
N ALA A 161 -9.83 53.99 -20.17
CA ALA A 161 -9.96 52.73 -20.91
C ALA A 161 -8.83 52.54 -21.91
N LEU A 162 -8.48 53.58 -22.68
CA LEU A 162 -7.36 53.56 -23.64
C LEU A 162 -6.01 53.33 -22.93
N LYS A 163 -5.79 53.98 -21.77
CA LYS A 163 -4.58 53.76 -20.97
C LYS A 163 -4.52 52.33 -20.43
N ALA A 164 -5.64 51.82 -19.92
CA ALA A 164 -5.74 50.44 -19.46
C ALA A 164 -5.46 49.44 -20.59
N ASP A 165 -5.99 49.67 -21.80
CA ASP A 165 -5.72 48.86 -22.97
C ASP A 165 -4.23 48.86 -23.36
N GLN A 166 -3.60 50.04 -23.40
CA GLN A 166 -2.16 50.18 -23.67
C GLN A 166 -1.30 49.44 -22.65
N GLU A 167 -1.73 49.43 -21.39
CA GLU A 167 -1.02 48.75 -20.31
C GLU A 167 -1.33 47.24 -20.25
N GLY A 168 -2.24 46.75 -21.08
CA GLY A 168 -2.65 45.34 -21.18
C GLY A 168 -3.68 44.91 -20.14
N ARG A 169 -4.26 45.85 -19.39
CA ARG A 169 -5.31 45.59 -18.40
C ARG A 169 -6.68 45.59 -19.06
N LEU A 170 -6.97 44.50 -19.77
CA LEU A 170 -8.17 44.35 -20.60
C LEU A 170 -9.47 44.39 -19.78
N GLU A 171 -9.49 43.82 -18.57
CA GLU A 171 -10.68 43.88 -17.71
C GLU A 171 -11.04 45.31 -17.30
N GLU A 172 -10.04 46.12 -16.94
CA GLU A 172 -10.22 47.54 -16.62
C GLU A 172 -10.63 48.33 -17.88
N CYS A 173 -10.06 48.03 -19.05
CA CYS A 173 -10.54 48.62 -20.32
C CYS A 173 -12.04 48.39 -20.52
N ILE A 174 -12.49 47.13 -20.40
CA ILE A 174 -13.90 46.73 -20.57
C ILE A 174 -14.80 47.45 -19.57
N GLU A 175 -14.40 47.50 -18.30
CA GLU A 175 -15.16 48.18 -17.25
C GLU A 175 -15.36 49.68 -17.57
N LYS A 176 -14.27 50.36 -17.93
CA LYS A 176 -14.25 51.79 -18.20
C LYS A 176 -15.03 52.16 -19.46
N ASP A 177 -14.89 51.38 -20.54
CA ASP A 177 -15.68 51.58 -21.76
C ASP A 177 -17.18 51.33 -21.51
N ARG A 178 -17.55 50.27 -20.77
CA ARG A 178 -18.96 50.04 -20.38
C ARG A 178 -19.51 51.18 -19.53
N ALA A 179 -18.71 51.73 -18.62
CA ALA A 179 -19.09 52.89 -17.83
C ALA A 179 -19.27 54.15 -18.70
N ALA A 180 -18.39 54.40 -19.67
CA ALA A 180 -18.53 55.50 -20.61
C ALA A 180 -19.80 55.36 -21.47
N LEU A 181 -20.08 54.17 -21.99
CA LEU A 181 -21.27 53.89 -22.83
C LEU A 181 -22.60 53.99 -22.05
N LYS A 182 -22.58 53.82 -20.73
CA LYS A 182 -23.76 54.09 -19.88
C LYS A 182 -24.07 55.59 -19.76
N ILE A 183 -23.05 56.44 -19.87
CA ILE A 183 -23.21 57.90 -19.82
C ILE A 183 -23.60 58.43 -21.19
N GLU A 184 -22.86 58.04 -22.24
CA GLU A 184 -23.12 58.46 -23.60
C GLU A 184 -22.83 57.36 -24.62
N GLU A 185 -23.80 57.12 -25.51
CA GLU A 185 -23.74 56.08 -26.52
C GLU A 185 -22.89 56.51 -27.73
N MET A 186 -21.60 56.19 -27.68
CA MET A 186 -20.62 56.52 -28.72
C MET A 186 -20.19 55.28 -29.53
N PRO A 187 -20.40 55.25 -30.86
CA PRO A 187 -20.12 54.05 -31.67
C PRO A 187 -18.63 53.68 -31.73
N ARG A 188 -17.71 54.66 -31.63
CA ARG A 188 -16.27 54.39 -31.61
C ARG A 188 -15.80 53.77 -30.29
N THR A 189 -16.32 54.26 -29.16
CA THR A 189 -16.11 53.66 -27.84
C THR A 189 -16.64 52.23 -27.79
N ARG A 190 -17.78 51.97 -28.45
CA ARG A 190 -18.33 50.62 -28.55
C ARG A 190 -17.49 49.66 -29.40
N LEU A 191 -16.81 50.16 -30.44
CA LEU A 191 -15.83 49.39 -31.18
C LEU A 191 -14.53 49.13 -30.40
N HIS A 192 -14.14 50.09 -29.54
CA HIS A 192 -13.01 49.92 -28.62
C HIS A 192 -13.34 48.86 -27.55
N LEU A 193 -14.52 48.93 -26.94
CA LEU A 193 -15.04 47.91 -26.02
C LEU A 193 -15.00 46.52 -26.65
N ALA A 194 -15.56 46.37 -27.85
CA ALA A 194 -15.53 45.11 -28.59
C ALA A 194 -14.10 44.61 -28.88
N SER A 195 -13.13 45.53 -29.00
CA SER A 195 -11.70 45.18 -29.17
C SER A 195 -11.10 44.63 -27.87
N CYS A 196 -11.36 45.29 -26.75
CA CYS A 196 -10.91 44.84 -25.43
C CYS A 196 -11.57 43.52 -25.04
N GLU A 197 -12.88 43.36 -25.26
CA GLU A 197 -13.62 42.11 -25.03
C GLU A 197 -13.07 40.97 -25.89
N SER A 198 -12.80 41.23 -27.17
CA SER A 198 -12.25 40.21 -28.07
C SER A 198 -10.87 39.72 -27.62
N ARG A 199 -9.98 40.62 -27.19
CA ARG A 199 -8.64 40.28 -26.69
C ARG A 199 -8.68 39.64 -25.30
N ASN A 200 -9.77 39.86 -24.56
CA ASN A 200 -10.01 39.27 -23.24
C ASN A 200 -10.74 37.92 -23.32
N GLY A 201 -10.92 37.36 -24.51
CA GLY A 201 -11.60 36.08 -24.73
C GLY A 201 -13.13 36.13 -24.69
N LYS A 202 -13.75 37.31 -24.55
CA LYS A 202 -15.22 37.49 -24.52
C LYS A 202 -15.76 37.79 -25.91
N LEU A 203 -15.59 36.83 -26.84
CA LEU A 203 -15.92 37.02 -28.25
C LEU A 203 -17.41 37.25 -28.52
N VAL A 204 -18.31 36.63 -27.75
CA VAL A 204 -19.77 36.78 -27.87
C VAL A 204 -20.21 38.18 -27.45
N ASP A 205 -19.68 38.69 -26.32
CA ASP A 205 -19.88 40.08 -25.89
C ASP A 205 -19.33 41.05 -26.94
N ALA A 206 -18.10 40.81 -27.41
CA ALA A 206 -17.47 41.63 -28.45
C ALA A 206 -18.30 41.69 -29.74
N LEU A 207 -18.89 40.56 -30.15
CA LEU A 207 -19.73 40.50 -31.35
C LEU A 207 -20.99 41.34 -31.16
N LYS A 208 -21.63 41.24 -30.00
CA LYS A 208 -22.83 42.02 -29.66
C LYS A 208 -22.54 43.52 -29.70
N ASP A 209 -21.43 43.96 -29.08
CA ASP A 209 -21.07 45.38 -29.07
C ASP A 209 -20.62 45.87 -30.46
N ALA A 210 -19.89 45.06 -31.24
CA ALA A 210 -19.55 45.40 -32.63
C ALA A 210 -20.80 45.49 -33.54
N GLN A 211 -21.77 44.59 -33.36
CA GLN A 211 -23.06 44.65 -34.06
C GLN A 211 -23.85 45.91 -33.68
N LYS A 212 -23.84 46.28 -32.41
CA LYS A 212 -24.52 47.49 -31.96
C LYS A 212 -23.85 48.76 -32.48
N ALA A 213 -22.52 48.80 -32.53
CA ALA A 213 -21.78 49.88 -33.19
C ALA A 213 -22.08 49.96 -34.70
N LEU A 214 -22.23 48.81 -35.36
CA LEU A 214 -22.64 48.74 -36.77
C LEU A 214 -24.06 49.29 -36.97
N GLU A 215 -25.01 48.92 -36.12
CA GLU A 215 -26.39 49.42 -36.14
C GLU A 215 -26.41 50.96 -36.03
N ILE A 216 -25.66 51.52 -35.08
CA ILE A 216 -25.54 52.97 -34.89
C ILE A 216 -24.87 53.63 -36.10
N GLY A 217 -23.81 53.02 -36.65
CA GLY A 217 -23.13 53.49 -37.85
C GLY A 217 -24.05 53.54 -39.07
N ILE A 218 -24.90 52.53 -39.26
CA ILE A 218 -25.92 52.48 -40.31
C ILE A 218 -26.96 53.60 -40.10
N ALA A 219 -27.47 53.74 -38.88
CA ALA A 219 -28.48 54.76 -38.54
C ALA A 219 -27.96 56.19 -38.78
N LYS A 220 -26.70 56.46 -38.41
CA LYS A 220 -26.05 57.78 -38.56
C LYS A 220 -25.36 58.00 -39.91
N LYS A 221 -25.35 56.99 -40.80
CA LYS A 221 -24.63 57.01 -42.10
C LYS A 221 -23.13 57.31 -41.98
N ASP A 222 -22.48 56.89 -40.90
CA ASP A 222 -21.04 57.05 -40.68
C ASP A 222 -20.26 55.93 -41.39
N ALA A 223 -19.72 56.24 -42.57
CA ALA A 223 -18.99 55.28 -43.40
C ALA A 223 -17.74 54.70 -42.70
N GLY A 224 -17.08 55.48 -41.85
CA GLY A 224 -15.87 55.05 -41.13
C GLY A 224 -16.20 54.00 -40.07
N VAL A 225 -17.21 54.28 -39.24
CA VAL A 225 -17.71 53.32 -38.24
C VAL A 225 -18.28 52.08 -38.90
N MET A 226 -19.09 52.23 -39.96
CA MET A 226 -19.67 51.09 -40.68
C MET A 226 -18.60 50.14 -41.23
N LYS A 227 -17.54 50.67 -41.85
CA LYS A 227 -16.46 49.84 -42.42
C LYS A 227 -15.76 49.04 -41.32
N VAL A 228 -15.34 49.70 -40.24
CA VAL A 228 -14.62 49.05 -39.13
C VAL A 228 -15.53 48.04 -38.41
N ALA A 229 -16.78 48.41 -38.13
CA ALA A 229 -17.73 47.56 -37.44
C ALA A 229 -18.11 46.31 -38.27
N ARG A 230 -18.32 46.44 -39.59
CA ARG A 230 -18.58 45.26 -40.46
C ARG A 230 -17.41 44.29 -40.48
N THR A 231 -16.19 44.81 -40.62
CA THR A 231 -14.99 43.97 -40.60
C THR A 231 -14.87 43.24 -39.27
N ARG A 232 -15.08 43.95 -38.15
CA ARG A 232 -15.00 43.36 -36.81
C ARG A 232 -16.09 42.31 -36.58
N VAL A 233 -17.33 42.57 -36.99
CA VAL A 233 -18.43 41.59 -36.91
C VAL A 233 -18.10 40.33 -37.70
N LYS A 234 -17.57 40.47 -38.93
CA LYS A 234 -17.17 39.33 -39.75
C LYS A 234 -16.05 38.52 -39.09
N GLU A 235 -15.01 39.19 -38.61
CA GLU A 235 -13.88 38.58 -37.90
C GLU A 235 -14.35 37.79 -36.68
N LEU A 236 -15.22 38.38 -35.86
CA LEU A 236 -15.73 37.75 -34.63
C LEU A 236 -16.63 36.55 -34.93
N LEU A 237 -17.51 36.65 -35.93
CA LEU A 237 -18.34 35.51 -36.36
C LEU A 237 -17.51 34.30 -36.81
N GLU A 238 -16.35 34.53 -37.41
CA GLU A 238 -15.42 33.46 -37.82
C GLU A 238 -14.61 32.88 -36.64
N ARG A 239 -14.43 33.64 -35.55
CA ARG A 239 -13.64 33.25 -34.38
C ARG A 239 -14.45 32.59 -33.27
N ILE A 240 -15.74 32.90 -33.16
CA ILE A 240 -16.61 32.37 -32.11
C ILE A 240 -16.82 30.86 -32.26
N PRO A 241 -16.45 30.06 -31.25
CA PRO A 241 -16.77 28.63 -31.24
C PRO A 241 -18.25 28.37 -31.04
N HIS A 242 -18.67 27.16 -31.42
CA HIS A 242 -20.04 26.71 -31.23
C HIS A 242 -20.09 25.36 -30.52
N VAL A 243 -21.03 25.23 -29.59
CA VAL A 243 -21.32 24.00 -28.86
C VAL A 243 -22.68 23.45 -29.27
N THR A 244 -22.78 22.13 -29.44
CA THR A 244 -24.04 21.42 -29.64
C THR A 244 -24.10 20.23 -28.69
N PHE A 245 -25.25 20.01 -28.04
CA PHE A 245 -25.44 18.91 -27.10
C PHE A 245 -26.22 17.77 -27.76
N VAL A 246 -25.85 16.53 -27.44
CA VAL A 246 -26.58 15.34 -27.84
C VAL A 246 -27.15 14.68 -26.57
N PRO A 247 -28.48 14.72 -26.35
CA PRO A 247 -29.10 14.11 -25.18
C PRO A 247 -29.06 12.57 -25.26
N PRO A 248 -28.97 11.86 -24.12
CA PRO A 248 -29.06 10.41 -24.10
C PRO A 248 -30.48 9.93 -24.49
N PRO A 249 -30.61 8.80 -25.19
CA PRO A 249 -31.91 8.25 -25.55
C PRO A 249 -32.67 7.76 -24.29
N GLY A 250 -33.96 8.10 -24.20
CA GLY A 250 -34.87 7.51 -23.20
C GLY A 250 -34.86 8.16 -21.80
N VAL A 251 -34.25 9.34 -21.63
CA VAL A 251 -34.24 10.08 -20.35
C VAL A 251 -35.21 11.25 -20.44
N ALA A 252 -36.37 11.16 -19.77
CA ALA A 252 -37.44 12.16 -19.84
C ALA A 252 -37.25 13.35 -18.89
N ASP A 253 -36.49 13.17 -17.80
CA ASP A 253 -36.24 14.13 -16.74
C ASP A 253 -34.86 14.81 -16.84
N LEU A 254 -34.28 14.84 -18.04
CA LEU A 254 -32.94 15.39 -18.27
C LEU A 254 -32.89 16.90 -17.97
N SER A 255 -32.05 17.29 -17.01
CA SER A 255 -31.71 18.67 -16.69
C SER A 255 -30.26 18.93 -17.08
N VAL A 256 -30.01 19.95 -17.92
CA VAL A 256 -28.65 20.29 -18.39
C VAL A 256 -28.33 21.74 -18.03
N LYS A 257 -27.14 21.96 -17.48
CA LYS A 257 -26.54 23.27 -17.20
C LYS A 257 -25.22 23.40 -17.97
N PHE A 258 -25.02 24.57 -18.56
CA PHE A 258 -23.78 24.98 -19.21
C PHE A 258 -23.29 26.27 -18.54
N ASP A 259 -22.12 26.22 -17.89
CA ASP A 259 -21.59 27.30 -17.04
C ASP A 259 -22.65 27.87 -16.08
N ASP A 260 -23.25 26.97 -15.28
CA ASP A 260 -24.31 27.24 -14.31
C ASP A 260 -25.64 27.78 -14.88
N ARG A 261 -25.74 27.97 -16.20
CA ARG A 261 -26.98 28.41 -16.86
C ARG A 261 -27.78 27.21 -17.37
N PRO A 262 -29.09 27.13 -17.09
CA PRO A 262 -29.92 26.04 -17.58
C PRO A 262 -30.09 26.12 -19.10
N VAL A 263 -29.90 25.00 -19.79
CA VAL A 263 -30.13 24.86 -21.23
C VAL A 263 -31.50 24.20 -21.44
N PRO A 264 -32.49 24.89 -22.05
CA PRO A 264 -33.78 24.29 -22.33
C PRO A 264 -33.66 23.04 -23.21
N THR A 265 -34.43 22.00 -22.92
CA THR A 265 -34.37 20.70 -23.61
C THR A 265 -34.57 20.82 -25.13
N GLU A 266 -35.48 21.69 -25.57
CA GLU A 266 -35.74 21.99 -26.99
C GLU A 266 -34.57 22.69 -27.72
N ALA A 267 -33.64 23.25 -26.95
CA ALA A 267 -32.49 23.98 -27.48
C ALA A 267 -31.21 23.14 -27.48
N LEU A 268 -31.18 21.98 -26.80
CA LEU A 268 -29.97 21.14 -26.67
C LEU A 268 -29.33 20.79 -28.02
N THR A 269 -30.13 20.51 -29.04
CA THR A 269 -29.66 20.13 -30.38
C THR A 269 -29.34 21.33 -31.28
N LYS A 270 -29.44 22.56 -30.78
CA LYS A 270 -29.08 23.77 -31.51
C LYS A 270 -27.62 24.13 -31.29
N LYS A 271 -27.03 24.88 -32.23
CA LYS A 271 -25.69 25.44 -32.09
C LYS A 271 -25.74 26.66 -31.19
N PHE A 272 -25.01 26.63 -30.08
CA PHE A 272 -24.82 27.75 -29.18
C PHE A 272 -23.47 28.41 -29.46
N SER A 273 -23.49 29.71 -29.74
CA SER A 273 -22.27 30.52 -29.77
C SER A 273 -21.79 30.75 -28.34
N VAL A 274 -20.53 30.39 -28.06
CA VAL A 274 -19.92 30.52 -26.73
C VAL A 274 -18.59 31.25 -26.84
N ASP A 275 -18.11 31.77 -25.72
CA ASP A 275 -16.75 32.30 -25.65
C ASP A 275 -15.73 31.15 -25.69
N PRO A 276 -14.49 31.37 -26.15
CA PRO A 276 -13.41 30.40 -25.98
C PRO A 276 -12.93 30.33 -24.52
N GLY A 277 -12.42 29.18 -24.12
CA GLY A 277 -11.88 28.91 -22.78
C GLY A 277 -12.52 27.70 -22.13
N ARG A 278 -12.45 27.66 -20.79
CA ARG A 278 -12.96 26.53 -20.00
C ARG A 278 -14.44 26.67 -19.74
N HIS A 279 -15.19 25.63 -20.10
CA HIS A 279 -16.63 25.53 -19.89
C HIS A 279 -17.00 24.24 -19.17
N VAL A 280 -17.99 24.32 -18.30
CA VAL A 280 -18.46 23.16 -17.52
C VAL A 280 -19.86 22.76 -17.97
N VAL A 281 -20.01 21.47 -18.28
CA VAL A 281 -21.30 20.88 -18.63
C VAL A 281 -21.73 19.96 -17.49
N VAL A 282 -22.86 20.29 -16.85
CA VAL A 282 -23.48 19.45 -15.83
C VAL A 282 -24.82 18.96 -16.37
N ALA A 283 -25.07 17.65 -16.36
CA ALA A 283 -26.38 17.10 -16.63
C ALA A 283 -26.80 16.09 -15.57
N GLU A 284 -28.08 16.10 -15.24
CA GLU A 284 -28.71 15.24 -14.23
C GLU A 284 -29.95 14.59 -14.84
N GLY A 285 -30.22 13.33 -14.48
CA GLY A 285 -31.44 12.64 -14.91
C GLY A 285 -31.52 11.22 -14.35
N THR A 286 -32.64 10.56 -14.58
CA THR A 286 -32.88 9.20 -14.08
C THR A 286 -32.63 8.16 -15.17
N VAL A 287 -31.71 7.22 -14.92
CA VAL A 287 -31.45 6.07 -15.81
C VAL A 287 -31.79 4.79 -15.06
N ASN A 288 -32.74 4.00 -15.58
CA ASN A 288 -33.20 2.75 -14.96
C ASN A 288 -33.64 2.89 -13.49
N GLY A 289 -34.23 4.03 -13.11
CA GLY A 289 -34.72 4.30 -11.75
C GLY A 289 -33.67 4.83 -10.76
N PHE A 290 -32.44 5.11 -11.23
CA PHE A 290 -31.38 5.69 -10.39
C PHE A 290 -31.02 7.11 -10.86
N PRO A 291 -30.75 8.04 -9.92
CA PRO A 291 -30.20 9.34 -10.25
C PRO A 291 -28.79 9.16 -10.80
N ALA A 292 -28.53 9.75 -11.96
CA ALA A 292 -27.22 9.73 -12.62
C ALA A 292 -26.83 11.15 -13.00
N THR A 293 -25.52 11.41 -13.00
CA THR A 293 -24.97 12.72 -13.30
C THR A 293 -23.90 12.62 -14.37
N PHE A 294 -23.71 13.71 -15.09
CA PHE A 294 -22.65 13.94 -16.07
C PHE A 294 -22.03 15.28 -15.72
N ASN A 295 -20.73 15.31 -15.44
CA ASN A 295 -20.00 16.53 -15.14
C ASN A 295 -18.64 16.44 -15.85
N GLU A 296 -18.47 17.23 -16.89
CA GLU A 296 -17.24 17.25 -17.70
C GLU A 296 -16.87 18.71 -18.02
N GLU A 297 -15.57 19.00 -18.00
CA GLU A 297 -14.99 20.29 -18.34
C GLU A 297 -14.40 20.22 -19.75
N TYR A 298 -14.67 21.24 -20.57
CA TYR A 298 -14.16 21.35 -21.93
C TYR A 298 -13.39 22.66 -22.09
N ASP A 299 -12.17 22.57 -22.60
CA ASP A 299 -11.38 23.74 -23.03
C ASP A 299 -11.63 23.98 -24.52
N ILE A 300 -12.50 24.94 -24.83
CA ILE A 300 -13.02 25.21 -26.18
C ILE A 300 -12.16 26.30 -26.83
N LYS A 301 -11.59 25.99 -27.99
CA LYS A 301 -10.72 26.91 -28.73
C LYS A 301 -11.51 27.77 -29.71
N GLU A 302 -10.95 28.91 -30.12
CA GLU A 302 -11.54 29.72 -31.20
C GLU A 302 -11.80 28.85 -32.45
N LYS A 303 -12.90 29.13 -33.16
CA LYS A 303 -13.36 28.44 -34.37
C LYS A 303 -13.79 26.98 -34.17
N GLU A 304 -13.76 26.46 -32.95
CA GLU A 304 -14.09 25.07 -32.68
C GLU A 304 -15.61 24.80 -32.79
N LEU A 305 -15.95 23.62 -33.31
CA LEU A 305 -17.32 23.09 -33.30
C LEU A 305 -17.38 21.88 -32.36
N LEU A 306 -17.64 22.13 -31.08
CA LEU A 306 -17.68 21.08 -30.07
C LEU A 306 -19.05 20.40 -30.05
N THR A 307 -19.06 19.07 -30.16
CA THR A 307 -20.27 18.26 -29.94
C THR A 307 -20.15 17.51 -28.62
N VAL A 308 -20.90 17.94 -27.61
CA VAL A 308 -20.92 17.31 -26.29
C VAL A 308 -21.96 16.18 -26.29
N ARG A 309 -21.50 14.94 -26.20
CA ARG A 309 -22.38 13.77 -26.04
C ARG A 309 -22.61 13.52 -24.55
N ILE A 310 -23.81 13.81 -24.08
CA ILE A 310 -24.16 13.62 -22.68
C ILE A 310 -24.33 12.12 -22.42
N THR A 311 -23.47 11.57 -21.58
CA THR A 311 -23.55 10.18 -21.13
C THR A 311 -23.73 10.18 -19.61
N LEU A 312 -24.95 9.91 -19.16
CA LEU A 312 -25.22 9.79 -17.73
C LEU A 312 -24.54 8.53 -17.21
N LYS A 313 -23.42 8.71 -16.49
CA LYS A 313 -22.72 7.62 -15.83
C LYS A 313 -23.44 7.37 -14.50
N PRO A 314 -23.91 6.13 -14.22
CA PRO A 314 -24.32 5.81 -12.87
C PRO A 314 -23.13 6.05 -11.93
N PRO A 315 -23.36 6.56 -10.71
CA PRO A 315 -22.28 6.88 -9.77
C PRO A 315 -21.35 5.67 -9.61
N ALA A 316 -20.04 5.91 -9.70
CA ALA A 316 -19.04 4.87 -9.70
C ALA A 316 -19.03 4.09 -8.35
N ASN A 317 -19.13 2.78 -8.49
CA ASN A 317 -18.61 1.70 -7.64
C ASN A 317 -19.04 1.45 -6.18
N ASP A 318 -19.81 2.30 -5.49
CA ASP A 318 -20.11 2.04 -4.06
C ASP A 318 -21.52 1.56 -3.74
N TYR A 319 -22.40 1.37 -4.73
CA TYR A 319 -23.77 0.93 -4.46
C TYR A 319 -24.10 -0.40 -5.11
N ILE A 320 -24.48 -1.35 -4.25
CA ILE A 320 -25.01 -2.66 -4.59
C ILE A 320 -26.31 -2.45 -5.38
N THR A 321 -26.32 -2.82 -6.65
CA THR A 321 -27.52 -2.73 -7.49
C THR A 321 -28.64 -3.63 -6.95
N PRO A 322 -29.94 -3.37 -7.23
CA PRO A 322 -31.02 -4.26 -6.82
C PRO A 322 -30.87 -5.70 -7.32
N GLY A 323 -30.25 -5.88 -8.49
CA GLY A 323 -29.88 -7.19 -9.02
C GLY A 323 -28.82 -7.89 -8.16
N GLN A 324 -27.83 -7.13 -7.66
CA GLN A 324 -26.83 -7.63 -6.73
C GLN A 324 -27.40 -7.86 -5.33
N ILE A 325 -28.32 -7.02 -4.84
CA ILE A 325 -29.04 -7.27 -3.58
C ILE A 325 -29.84 -8.57 -3.69
N LYS A 326 -30.56 -8.76 -4.81
CA LYS A 326 -31.30 -10.01 -5.07
C LYS A 326 -30.37 -11.21 -5.19
N CYS A 327 -29.22 -11.05 -5.85
CA CYS A 327 -28.17 -12.06 -5.95
C CYS A 327 -27.60 -12.42 -4.57
N MET A 328 -27.32 -11.44 -3.70
CA MET A 328 -26.83 -11.63 -2.35
C MET A 328 -27.87 -12.27 -1.42
N LEU A 329 -29.14 -11.88 -1.55
CA LEU A 329 -30.25 -12.49 -0.78
C LEU A 329 -30.54 -13.93 -1.23
N ALA A 330 -30.26 -14.26 -2.49
CA ALA A 330 -30.38 -15.61 -3.02
C ALA A 330 -29.11 -16.46 -2.84
N ALA A 331 -27.98 -15.82 -2.51
CA ALA A 331 -26.70 -16.50 -2.35
C ALA A 331 -26.70 -17.36 -1.09
N LYS A 332 -26.32 -18.62 -1.25
CA LYS A 332 -26.27 -19.61 -0.15
C LYS A 332 -24.89 -19.71 0.50
N SER A 333 -23.87 -19.15 -0.14
CA SER A 333 -22.49 -19.19 0.31
C SER A 333 -21.81 -17.83 0.20
N GLN A 334 -20.78 -17.61 1.01
CA GLN A 334 -20.00 -16.37 0.98
C GLN A 334 -19.31 -16.14 -0.37
N GLU A 335 -18.98 -17.22 -1.11
CA GLU A 335 -18.44 -17.14 -2.47
C GLU A 335 -19.49 -16.65 -3.47
N ASP A 336 -20.74 -17.07 -3.32
CA ASP A 336 -21.82 -16.61 -4.18
C ASP A 336 -22.14 -15.14 -3.91
N VAL A 337 -22.11 -14.70 -2.65
CA VAL A 337 -22.20 -13.28 -2.28
C VAL A 337 -21.05 -12.48 -2.91
N GLN A 338 -19.82 -13.01 -2.90
CA GLN A 338 -18.67 -12.35 -3.53
C GLN A 338 -18.80 -12.25 -5.05
N LYS A 339 -19.38 -13.24 -5.73
CA LYS A 339 -19.70 -13.17 -7.17
C LYS A 339 -20.73 -12.08 -7.49
N CYS A 340 -21.60 -11.77 -6.53
CA CYS A 340 -22.58 -10.68 -6.67
C CYS A 340 -21.96 -9.28 -6.50
N LEU A 341 -20.76 -9.15 -5.93
CA LEU A 341 -20.09 -7.86 -5.72
C LEU A 341 -19.17 -7.51 -6.91
N PRO A 342 -18.96 -6.22 -7.22
CA PRO A 342 -18.02 -5.81 -8.27
C PRO A 342 -16.57 -6.13 -7.84
N GLN A 343 -15.99 -7.18 -8.45
CA GLN A 343 -14.65 -7.68 -8.14
C GLN A 343 -13.59 -6.93 -8.95
N ASN A 344 -13.18 -5.73 -8.51
CA ASN A 344 -12.10 -4.98 -9.16
C ASN A 344 -10.69 -5.26 -8.61
N ARG A 345 -10.55 -6.14 -7.60
CA ARG A 345 -9.24 -6.60 -7.10
C ARG A 345 -9.31 -8.06 -6.68
N LYS A 346 -8.24 -8.81 -6.96
CA LYS A 346 -7.98 -10.09 -6.28
C LYS A 346 -7.39 -9.75 -4.92
N ASN A 347 -8.15 -9.94 -3.85
CA ASN A 347 -7.64 -9.74 -2.49
C ASN A 347 -6.57 -10.80 -2.23
N ILE A 348 -5.33 -10.36 -2.18
CA ILE A 348 -4.22 -11.14 -1.63
C ILE A 348 -4.13 -10.69 -0.18
N VAL A 349 -4.24 -11.65 0.73
CA VAL A 349 -4.05 -11.41 2.16
C VAL A 349 -2.65 -11.90 2.50
N ILE A 350 -1.81 -10.99 2.99
CA ILE A 350 -0.45 -11.32 3.44
C ILE A 350 -0.45 -11.25 4.95
N ARG A 351 0.05 -12.30 5.61
CA ARG A 351 0.23 -12.30 7.06
C ARG A 351 1.68 -12.56 7.39
N ILE A 352 2.24 -11.75 8.27
CA ILE A 352 3.58 -11.93 8.82
C ILE A 352 3.44 -11.85 10.33
N ALA A 353 3.97 -12.84 11.05
CA ALA A 353 3.98 -12.85 12.50
C ALA A 353 5.36 -13.26 13.01
N GLY A 354 5.84 -12.58 14.04
CA GLY A 354 7.00 -12.98 14.81
C GLY A 354 6.61 -13.19 16.26
N ASP A 355 7.17 -14.19 16.91
CA ASP A 355 6.90 -14.46 18.32
C ASP A 355 8.17 -14.86 19.07
N LEU A 356 8.19 -14.54 20.36
CA LEU A 356 9.17 -15.02 21.31
C LEU A 356 8.43 -15.73 22.42
N SER A 357 8.69 -17.02 22.59
CA SER A 357 8.13 -17.81 23.69
C SER A 357 9.20 -18.35 24.62
N GLY A 358 8.78 -18.61 25.86
CA GLY A 358 9.61 -19.11 26.93
C GLY A 358 8.87 -20.16 27.74
N TYR A 359 9.58 -21.21 28.13
CA TYR A 359 9.15 -22.24 29.07
C TYR A 359 10.16 -22.35 30.20
N GLY A 360 9.68 -22.57 31.42
CA GLY A 360 10.52 -22.87 32.58
C GLY A 360 9.81 -23.81 33.54
N ASP A 361 10.53 -24.73 34.20
CA ASP A 361 9.93 -25.59 35.21
C ASP A 361 10.76 -25.78 36.48
N THR A 362 10.12 -26.36 37.52
CA THR A 362 10.73 -26.64 38.82
C THR A 362 11.85 -27.67 38.80
N ASN A 363 12.15 -28.24 37.63
CA ASN A 363 13.24 -29.17 37.46
C ASN A 363 14.40 -28.58 36.65
N SER A 364 14.49 -27.25 36.60
CA SER A 364 15.59 -26.51 35.97
C SER A 364 15.68 -26.69 34.46
N VAL A 365 14.55 -26.99 33.80
CA VAL A 365 14.46 -26.95 32.34
C VAL A 365 13.93 -25.59 31.92
N ALA A 366 14.66 -24.90 31.05
CA ALA A 366 14.23 -23.70 30.36
C ALA A 366 14.35 -23.87 28.84
N VAL A 367 13.37 -23.35 28.11
CA VAL A 367 13.37 -23.33 26.64
C VAL A 367 12.98 -21.93 26.18
N TYR A 368 13.74 -21.38 25.25
CA TYR A 368 13.42 -20.12 24.57
C TYR A 368 13.26 -20.35 23.09
N THR A 369 12.13 -19.90 22.53
CA THR A 369 11.78 -20.15 21.14
C THR A 369 11.38 -18.85 20.44
N PRO A 370 12.32 -18.16 19.77
CA PRO A 370 11.98 -17.20 18.73
C PRO A 370 11.41 -17.92 17.49
N GLY A 371 10.33 -17.37 16.95
CA GLY A 371 9.63 -17.88 15.77
C GLY A 371 9.26 -16.77 14.79
N ILE A 372 9.22 -17.13 13.51
CA ILE A 372 8.65 -16.30 12.45
C ILE A 372 7.75 -17.14 11.56
N ASN A 373 6.62 -16.55 11.15
CA ASN A 373 5.60 -17.17 10.33
C ASN A 373 5.18 -16.19 9.25
N ALA A 374 5.06 -16.66 8.01
CA ALA A 374 4.57 -15.86 6.89
C ALA A 374 3.56 -16.67 6.07
N SER A 375 2.49 -16.03 5.60
CA SER A 375 1.55 -16.67 4.68
C SER A 375 0.99 -15.67 3.68
N VAL A 376 0.72 -16.17 2.49
CA VAL A 376 0.06 -15.45 1.41
C VAL A 376 -1.14 -16.28 0.98
N VAL A 377 -2.31 -15.66 1.03
CA VAL A 377 -3.58 -16.32 0.70
C VAL A 377 -4.28 -15.49 -0.36
N SER A 378 -4.79 -16.13 -1.41
CA SER A 378 -5.76 -15.52 -2.30
C SER A 378 -7.11 -16.22 -2.08
N PRO A 379 -7.99 -15.68 -1.22
CA PRO A 379 -9.29 -16.29 -0.96
C PRO A 379 -10.12 -16.43 -2.24
N THR A 380 -10.03 -15.46 -3.15
CA THR A 380 -10.78 -15.45 -4.41
C THR A 380 -10.23 -16.43 -5.44
N ALA A 381 -8.91 -16.65 -5.48
CA ALA A 381 -8.30 -17.64 -6.36
C ALA A 381 -8.18 -19.04 -5.71
N GLY A 382 -8.55 -19.17 -4.43
CA GLY A 382 -8.59 -20.43 -3.70
C GLY A 382 -7.23 -21.01 -3.32
N TRP A 383 -6.12 -20.29 -3.50
CA TRP A 383 -4.78 -20.80 -3.15
C TRP A 383 -4.21 -20.14 -1.89
N ASN A 384 -3.33 -20.88 -1.20
CA ASN A 384 -2.53 -20.39 -0.08
C ASN A 384 -1.12 -20.96 -0.12
N VAL A 385 -0.16 -20.18 0.38
CA VAL A 385 1.22 -20.62 0.65
C VAL A 385 1.61 -20.07 2.01
N GLY A 386 2.27 -20.89 2.82
CA GLY A 386 2.76 -20.48 4.14
C GLY A 386 4.12 -21.06 4.44
N ALA A 387 4.92 -20.34 5.22
CA ALA A 387 6.21 -20.79 5.73
C ALA A 387 6.37 -20.41 7.20
N ASN A 388 7.10 -21.23 7.95
CA ASN A 388 7.48 -20.95 9.33
C ASN A 388 8.92 -21.36 9.60
N PHE A 389 9.52 -20.72 10.61
CA PHE A 389 10.84 -21.06 11.11
C PHE A 389 10.91 -20.75 12.60
N ILE A 390 11.47 -21.68 13.38
CA ILE A 390 11.67 -21.57 14.82
C ILE A 390 13.09 -22.00 15.19
N VAL A 391 13.60 -21.42 16.27
CA VAL A 391 14.82 -21.89 16.92
C VAL A 391 14.50 -22.16 18.37
N ASP A 392 14.69 -23.37 18.87
CA ASP A 392 14.59 -23.64 20.30
C ASP A 392 15.98 -23.64 20.91
N ALA A 393 16.18 -22.82 21.93
CA ALA A 393 17.36 -22.86 22.80
C ALA A 393 16.97 -23.56 24.11
N VAL A 394 17.55 -24.73 24.37
CA VAL A 394 17.19 -25.62 25.48
C VAL A 394 18.33 -25.66 26.50
N SER A 395 18.01 -25.48 27.79
CA SER A 395 19.01 -25.40 28.87
C SER A 395 19.32 -26.71 29.59
N ALA A 396 18.52 -27.76 29.38
CA ALA A 396 18.70 -29.06 30.01
C ALA A 396 17.88 -30.18 29.33
N ALA A 397 18.39 -31.41 29.40
CA ALA A 397 17.60 -32.61 29.21
C ALA A 397 16.69 -32.85 30.44
N SER A 398 15.68 -33.71 30.30
CA SER A 398 14.79 -34.09 31.41
C SER A 398 15.58 -34.43 32.70
N PRO A 399 15.08 -34.05 33.89
CA PRO A 399 15.67 -34.39 35.21
C PRO A 399 15.96 -35.87 35.43
N ASP A 400 15.20 -36.75 34.79
CA ASP A 400 15.42 -38.21 34.85
C ASP A 400 16.71 -38.63 34.12
N ILE A 401 17.29 -37.72 33.32
CA ILE A 401 18.62 -37.84 32.69
C ILE A 401 19.67 -37.13 33.57
N VAL A 402 19.39 -35.92 34.08
CA VAL A 402 20.31 -35.15 34.93
C VAL A 402 20.63 -35.85 36.25
N SER A 403 19.63 -36.46 36.91
CA SER A 403 19.81 -37.25 38.14
C SER A 403 20.67 -38.51 37.94
N THR A 404 20.93 -38.89 36.69
CA THR A 404 21.78 -40.03 36.30
C THR A 404 23.16 -39.65 35.76
N ALA A 405 23.56 -38.37 35.91
CA ALA A 405 24.93 -37.82 35.73
C ALA A 405 25.31 -37.13 34.41
N SER A 406 24.41 -36.32 33.81
CA SER A 406 24.80 -35.41 32.72
C SER A 406 25.09 -33.99 33.23
N PRO A 407 26.22 -33.36 32.87
CA PRO A 407 26.46 -31.93 33.10
C PRO A 407 25.37 -31.06 32.44
N PRO A 408 25.16 -29.81 32.91
CA PRO A 408 24.35 -28.83 32.19
C PRO A 408 24.85 -28.68 30.74
N PHE A 409 23.93 -28.63 29.78
CA PHE A 409 24.25 -28.40 28.38
C PHE A 409 23.25 -27.43 27.76
N GLU A 410 23.71 -26.70 26.75
CA GLU A 410 22.88 -25.82 25.94
C GLU A 410 22.80 -26.42 24.54
N GLU A 411 21.58 -26.63 24.04
CA GLU A 411 21.33 -27.18 22.71
C GLU A 411 20.36 -26.32 21.91
N TYR A 412 20.59 -26.27 20.60
CA TYR A 412 19.72 -25.58 19.65
C TYR A 412 19.03 -26.58 18.73
N ARG A 413 17.70 -26.44 18.61
CA ARG A 413 16.90 -27.11 17.59
C ARG A 413 16.40 -26.10 16.56
N TYR A 414 16.63 -26.38 15.29
CA TYR A 414 16.14 -25.59 14.17
C TYR A 414 14.94 -26.31 13.54
N GLY A 415 13.78 -25.66 13.53
CA GLY A 415 12.56 -26.16 12.90
C GLY A 415 12.13 -25.25 11.77
N GLY A 416 11.73 -25.82 10.63
CA GLY A 416 11.19 -25.05 9.51
C GLY A 416 10.14 -25.83 8.75
N GLY A 417 9.16 -25.12 8.20
CA GLY A 417 8.05 -25.73 7.48
C GLY A 417 7.54 -24.88 6.34
N ILE A 418 7.02 -25.55 5.31
CA ILE A 418 6.30 -24.95 4.20
C ILE A 418 4.96 -25.64 4.01
N THR A 419 3.96 -24.87 3.58
CA THR A 419 2.62 -25.36 3.27
C THR A 419 2.14 -24.71 1.98
N GLY A 420 1.34 -25.43 1.21
CA GLY A 420 0.73 -24.92 0.00
C GLY A 420 -0.60 -25.61 -0.24
N GLY A 421 -1.64 -24.85 -0.60
CA GLY A 421 -2.96 -25.40 -0.84
C GLY A 421 -3.69 -24.73 -1.98
N TYR A 422 -4.63 -25.47 -2.56
CA TYR A 422 -5.50 -25.02 -3.63
C TYR A 422 -6.92 -25.60 -3.47
N LYS A 423 -7.91 -24.73 -3.49
CA LYS A 423 -9.33 -25.03 -3.31
C LYS A 423 -10.18 -24.08 -4.19
N PRO A 424 -10.39 -24.41 -5.48
CA PRO A 424 -11.14 -23.55 -6.41
C PRO A 424 -12.68 -23.70 -6.31
N GLY A 425 -13.17 -24.53 -5.39
CA GLY A 425 -14.59 -24.79 -5.21
C GLY A 425 -14.83 -25.75 -4.05
N LEU A 426 -15.69 -26.74 -4.25
CA LEU A 426 -16.05 -27.69 -3.20
C LEU A 426 -14.85 -28.47 -2.68
N TYR A 427 -13.95 -28.92 -3.56
CA TYR A 427 -12.80 -29.73 -3.19
C TYR A 427 -11.52 -28.91 -3.08
N GLY A 428 -10.70 -29.23 -2.09
CA GLY A 428 -9.40 -28.63 -1.89
C GLY A 428 -8.33 -29.65 -1.52
N VAL A 429 -7.09 -29.31 -1.84
CA VAL A 429 -5.89 -30.08 -1.50
C VAL A 429 -4.89 -29.16 -0.83
N GLN A 430 -4.17 -29.68 0.16
CA GLN A 430 -3.08 -28.98 0.84
C GLN A 430 -1.91 -29.92 1.05
N GLY A 431 -0.72 -29.50 0.65
CA GLY A 431 0.55 -30.18 0.94
C GLY A 431 1.33 -29.45 2.02
N SER A 432 2.15 -30.20 2.75
CA SER A 432 3.11 -29.67 3.74
C SER A 432 4.44 -30.39 3.68
N GLY A 433 5.51 -29.67 4.01
CA GLY A 433 6.85 -30.20 4.22
C GLY A 433 7.47 -29.56 5.45
N LEU A 434 8.03 -30.36 6.36
CA LEU A 434 8.65 -29.89 7.59
C LEU A 434 10.02 -30.54 7.78
N VAL A 435 10.94 -29.78 8.35
CA VAL A 435 12.27 -30.24 8.74
C VAL A 435 12.55 -29.77 10.16
N SER A 436 13.11 -30.65 10.98
CA SER A 436 13.61 -30.33 12.31
C SER A 436 15.00 -30.93 12.48
N SER A 437 15.95 -30.17 13.03
CA SER A 437 17.32 -30.63 13.25
C SER A 437 17.86 -30.12 14.58
N SER A 438 18.44 -31.01 15.36
CA SER A 438 19.34 -30.77 16.49
C SER A 438 20.65 -31.55 16.23
N PRO A 439 21.68 -31.44 17.09
CA PRO A 439 22.92 -32.21 16.95
C PRO A 439 22.75 -33.74 16.97
N ASP A 440 21.68 -34.26 17.58
CA ASP A 440 21.45 -35.69 17.81
C ASP A 440 20.11 -36.21 17.23
N TYR A 441 19.33 -35.34 16.60
CA TYR A 441 18.05 -35.67 15.99
C TYR A 441 17.83 -34.90 14.69
N VAL A 442 17.39 -35.61 13.65
CA VAL A 442 16.91 -34.98 12.42
C VAL A 442 15.60 -35.64 11.98
N SER A 443 14.66 -34.82 11.53
CA SER A 443 13.36 -35.26 11.08
C SER A 443 12.92 -34.56 9.81
N TYR A 444 12.35 -35.34 8.91
CA TYR A 444 11.73 -34.86 7.69
C TYR A 444 10.30 -35.36 7.62
N THR A 445 9.35 -34.46 7.43
CA THR A 445 7.92 -34.78 7.32
C THR A 445 7.36 -34.25 6.02
N ALA A 446 6.58 -35.08 5.33
CA ALA A 446 5.77 -34.66 4.20
C ALA A 446 4.30 -35.04 4.45
N GLY A 447 3.37 -34.14 4.13
CA GLY A 447 1.95 -34.34 4.37
C GLY A 447 1.08 -33.91 3.19
N LEU A 448 -0.08 -34.55 3.07
CA LEU A 448 -1.14 -34.23 2.13
C LEU A 448 -2.49 -34.27 2.86
N ARG A 449 -3.32 -33.26 2.63
CA ARG A 449 -4.67 -33.15 3.17
C ARG A 449 -5.66 -32.82 2.07
N LEU A 450 -6.79 -33.52 2.09
CA LEU A 450 -7.93 -33.29 1.20
C LEU A 450 -9.09 -32.74 2.03
N THR A 451 -9.84 -31.81 1.46
CA THR A 451 -11.03 -31.21 2.05
C THR A 451 -12.15 -31.14 1.03
N ALA A 452 -13.39 -31.30 1.47
CA ALA A 452 -14.57 -31.03 0.66
C ALA A 452 -15.54 -30.15 1.45
N ASP A 453 -16.15 -29.16 0.81
CA ASP A 453 -17.29 -28.42 1.36
C ASP A 453 -18.58 -29.01 0.80
N LEU A 454 -19.47 -29.46 1.68
CA LEU A 454 -20.74 -30.09 1.35
C LEU A 454 -21.89 -29.29 1.97
N PHE A 455 -23.09 -29.44 1.42
CA PHE A 455 -24.33 -28.82 1.93
C PHE A 455 -24.17 -27.31 2.17
N ASP A 456 -23.79 -26.55 1.13
CA ASP A 456 -23.56 -25.10 1.23
C ASP A 456 -22.55 -24.73 2.33
N LYS A 457 -21.49 -25.54 2.48
CA LYS A 457 -20.42 -25.41 3.49
C LYS A 457 -20.86 -25.66 4.93
N LEU A 458 -22.03 -26.24 5.15
CA LEU A 458 -22.46 -26.64 6.50
C LEU A 458 -21.69 -27.85 7.02
N VAL A 459 -21.17 -28.69 6.11
CA VAL A 459 -20.39 -29.88 6.46
C VAL A 459 -19.10 -29.90 5.66
N THR A 460 -17.96 -29.84 6.34
CA THR A 460 -16.64 -29.87 5.70
C THR A 460 -15.83 -31.06 6.22
N PRO A 461 -15.90 -32.24 5.56
CA PRO A 461 -15.00 -33.35 5.83
C PRO A 461 -13.56 -33.05 5.39
N THR A 462 -12.61 -33.60 6.14
CA THR A 462 -11.17 -33.56 5.85
C THR A 462 -10.55 -34.92 6.09
N ILE A 463 -9.63 -35.32 5.21
CA ILE A 463 -8.78 -36.49 5.39
C ILE A 463 -7.33 -36.09 5.12
N GLY A 464 -6.41 -36.56 5.95
CA GLY A 464 -4.99 -36.23 5.87
C GLY A 464 -4.13 -37.48 6.00
N TYR A 465 -2.98 -37.45 5.35
CA TYR A 465 -1.89 -38.39 5.54
C TYR A 465 -0.57 -37.63 5.67
N ALA A 466 0.22 -37.97 6.67
CA ALA A 466 1.59 -37.49 6.82
C ALA A 466 2.55 -38.66 7.04
N TYR A 467 3.76 -38.51 6.51
CA TYR A 467 4.85 -39.45 6.69
C TYR A 467 6.06 -38.70 7.23
N SER A 468 6.61 -39.18 8.33
CA SER A 468 7.84 -38.67 8.93
C SER A 468 8.91 -39.75 8.96
N ILE A 469 10.15 -39.32 8.71
CA ILE A 469 11.34 -40.12 8.91
C ILE A 469 12.26 -39.38 9.88
N ASP A 470 12.46 -39.99 11.05
CA ASP A 470 13.24 -39.44 12.13
C ASP A 470 14.51 -40.29 12.31
N ARG A 471 15.66 -39.63 12.44
CA ARG A 471 16.91 -40.29 12.80
C ARG A 471 17.32 -39.81 14.18
N ILE A 472 17.45 -40.76 15.10
CA ILE A 472 17.78 -40.51 16.51
C ILE A 472 19.18 -41.07 16.75
N GLY A 473 20.06 -40.22 17.28
CA GLY A 473 21.46 -40.55 17.51
C GLY A 473 21.93 -40.14 18.89
N ARG A 474 23.25 -40.15 19.06
CA ARG A 474 23.92 -39.46 20.16
C ARG A 474 24.84 -38.42 19.53
N GLY A 475 24.69 -37.17 19.91
CA GLY A 475 25.64 -36.12 19.55
C GLY A 475 27.04 -36.46 20.09
N THR A 476 28.05 -36.33 19.24
CA THR A 476 29.45 -36.32 19.67
C THR A 476 29.85 -34.93 20.15
N ASN A 477 30.88 -34.86 20.98
CA ASN A 477 31.58 -33.61 21.28
C ASN A 477 33.01 -33.71 20.68
N PRO A 478 33.41 -32.85 19.72
CA PRO A 478 32.67 -31.68 19.21
C PRO A 478 31.44 -32.08 18.37
N PRO A 479 30.44 -31.18 18.25
CA PRO A 479 29.22 -31.44 17.49
C PRO A 479 29.58 -31.70 16.03
N ASN A 480 29.36 -32.93 15.57
CA ASN A 480 29.55 -33.28 14.18
C ASN A 480 28.19 -33.59 13.56
N TYR A 481 27.62 -32.61 12.86
CA TYR A 481 26.22 -32.60 12.41
C TYR A 481 25.83 -33.73 11.44
N LEU A 482 26.78 -34.54 10.94
CA LEU A 482 26.50 -35.59 9.95
C LEU A 482 27.29 -36.90 10.09
N ASP A 483 28.33 -36.99 10.92
CA ASP A 483 29.36 -38.05 10.76
C ASP A 483 29.35 -39.17 11.82
N THR A 484 28.52 -39.09 12.87
CA THR A 484 28.43 -40.16 13.88
C THR A 484 27.01 -40.34 14.43
N PHE A 485 26.02 -40.55 13.54
CA PHE A 485 24.79 -41.23 13.97
C PHE A 485 25.17 -42.65 14.42
N ASN A 486 25.28 -42.86 15.73
CA ASN A 486 25.55 -44.17 16.28
C ASN A 486 24.40 -45.13 15.88
N PRO A 487 24.67 -46.27 15.21
CA PRO A 487 23.63 -47.20 14.75
C PRO A 487 22.78 -47.85 15.86
N LEU A 488 23.08 -47.56 17.14
CA LEU A 488 22.38 -48.12 18.31
C LEU A 488 20.86 -47.84 18.38
N LYS A 489 20.32 -46.81 17.69
CA LYS A 489 18.88 -46.44 17.76
C LYS A 489 18.17 -46.26 16.40
N GLY A 490 18.92 -46.19 15.29
CA GLY A 490 18.36 -46.36 13.94
C GLY A 490 17.43 -45.23 13.45
N THR A 491 16.44 -45.61 12.63
CA THR A 491 15.47 -44.72 11.99
C THR A 491 14.07 -45.05 12.51
N LEU A 492 13.28 -44.03 12.81
CA LEU A 492 11.87 -44.13 13.16
C LEU A 492 11.02 -43.63 11.99
N HIS A 493 10.11 -44.50 11.56
CA HIS A 493 9.13 -44.21 10.52
C HIS A 493 7.78 -43.96 11.19
N THR A 494 7.15 -42.83 10.86
CA THR A 494 5.84 -42.48 11.39
C THR A 494 4.86 -42.27 10.25
N HIS A 495 3.78 -43.04 10.24
CA HIS A 495 2.64 -42.84 9.35
C HIS A 495 1.48 -42.27 10.15
N GLU A 496 0.96 -41.12 9.76
CA GLU A 496 -0.17 -40.48 10.45
C GLU A 496 -1.34 -40.33 9.48
N LEU A 497 -2.50 -40.87 9.88
CA LEU A 497 -3.77 -40.70 9.20
C LEU A 497 -4.67 -39.82 10.07
N GLU A 498 -5.22 -38.77 9.47
CA GLU A 498 -6.16 -37.87 10.12
C GLU A 498 -7.51 -37.91 9.38
N ALA A 499 -8.60 -37.95 10.11
CA ALA A 499 -9.94 -37.76 9.55
C ALA A 499 -10.77 -36.87 10.46
N GLY A 500 -11.50 -35.93 9.88
CA GLY A 500 -12.33 -35.01 10.64
C GLY A 500 -13.48 -34.45 9.83
N VAL A 501 -14.48 -33.93 10.53
CA VAL A 501 -15.63 -33.25 9.95
C VAL A 501 -15.90 -31.99 10.76
N THR A 502 -16.01 -30.87 10.06
CA THR A 502 -16.47 -29.60 10.62
C THR A 502 -17.95 -29.42 10.30
N PHE A 503 -18.75 -29.09 11.31
CA PHE A 503 -20.17 -28.77 11.20
C PHE A 503 -20.39 -27.31 11.57
N VAL A 504 -20.95 -26.53 10.65
CA VAL A 504 -21.51 -25.22 10.97
C VAL A 504 -22.92 -25.44 11.50
N MET A 505 -23.08 -25.44 12.82
CA MET A 505 -24.34 -25.78 13.48
C MET A 505 -25.34 -24.61 13.46
N SER A 506 -24.83 -23.38 13.52
CA SER A 506 -25.61 -22.14 13.45
C SER A 506 -24.68 -20.97 13.05
N PRO A 507 -25.21 -19.77 12.77
CA PRO A 507 -24.38 -18.59 12.50
C PRO A 507 -23.38 -18.24 13.61
N THR A 508 -23.57 -18.76 14.82
CA THR A 508 -22.72 -18.49 15.97
C THR A 508 -22.07 -19.74 16.54
N ALA A 509 -22.21 -20.93 15.93
CA ALA A 509 -21.67 -22.16 16.51
C ALA A 509 -21.09 -23.12 15.46
N ILE A 510 -19.90 -23.66 15.77
CA ILE A 510 -19.19 -24.62 14.93
C ILE A 510 -18.73 -25.78 15.83
N LEU A 511 -18.94 -27.01 15.35
CA LEU A 511 -18.46 -28.24 15.98
C LEU A 511 -17.49 -28.93 15.03
N LEU A 512 -16.28 -29.24 15.49
CA LEU A 512 -15.34 -30.12 14.81
C LEU A 512 -15.28 -31.44 15.55
N VAL A 513 -15.38 -32.54 14.83
CA VAL A 513 -15.15 -33.90 15.36
C VAL A 513 -14.13 -34.57 14.47
N GLY A 514 -13.13 -35.20 15.05
CA GLY A 514 -12.12 -35.90 14.27
C GLY A 514 -11.29 -36.87 15.10
N GLY A 515 -10.44 -37.61 14.41
CA GLY A 515 -9.52 -38.53 15.02
C GLY A 515 -8.25 -38.70 14.22
N THR A 516 -7.23 -39.23 14.90
CA THR A 516 -5.93 -39.53 14.33
C THR A 516 -5.56 -40.98 14.61
N ALA A 517 -4.90 -41.63 13.65
CA ALA A 517 -4.27 -42.92 13.79
C ALA A 517 -2.81 -42.78 13.35
N GLN A 518 -1.87 -43.00 14.27
CA GLN A 518 -0.45 -42.83 14.06
C GLN A 518 0.27 -44.15 14.29
N PHE A 519 1.04 -44.62 13.31
CA PHE A 519 1.77 -45.89 13.34
C PHE A 519 3.26 -45.58 13.34
N GLU A 520 3.93 -45.91 14.44
CA GLU A 520 5.35 -45.64 14.65
C GLU A 520 6.13 -46.96 14.54
N ARG A 521 7.17 -47.00 13.70
CA ARG A 521 8.02 -48.17 13.46
C ARG A 521 9.49 -47.78 13.55
N GLY A 522 10.15 -48.23 14.62
CA GLY A 522 11.53 -47.89 14.95
C GLY A 522 11.73 -47.73 16.46
N ASP A 523 12.98 -47.71 16.92
CA ASP A 523 13.30 -47.54 18.34
C ASP A 523 13.06 -46.08 18.77
N GLN A 524 12.18 -45.88 19.75
CA GLN A 524 11.82 -44.57 20.31
C GLN A 524 12.53 -44.25 21.63
N SER A 525 13.41 -45.14 22.10
CA SER A 525 14.02 -44.99 23.42
C SER A 525 15.01 -43.83 23.44
N GLN A 526 15.01 -43.10 24.55
CA GLN A 526 15.93 -42.00 24.80
C GLN A 526 17.39 -42.51 24.88
N PRO A 527 18.27 -42.11 23.94
CA PRO A 527 19.64 -42.62 23.89
C PRO A 527 20.49 -42.29 25.12
N TYR A 528 20.13 -41.29 25.94
CA TYR A 528 20.91 -40.88 27.12
C TYR A 528 20.37 -41.39 28.46
N ARG A 529 19.24 -42.10 28.47
CA ARG A 529 18.58 -42.48 29.74
C ARG A 529 19.06 -43.84 30.23
N TYR A 530 19.66 -43.85 31.42
CA TYR A 530 20.06 -45.06 32.13
C TYR A 530 19.05 -45.42 33.20
N ILE A 531 18.68 -46.70 33.29
CA ILE A 531 17.65 -47.17 34.23
C ILE A 531 18.34 -47.82 35.43
N PRO A 532 18.14 -47.33 36.67
CA PRO A 532 18.64 -48.01 37.85
C PRO A 532 17.94 -49.36 38.03
N MET A 533 18.73 -50.42 38.22
CA MET A 533 18.22 -51.76 38.52
C MET A 533 18.28 -52.02 40.02
N PHE A 534 17.31 -52.76 40.55
CA PHE A 534 17.22 -53.12 41.97
C PHE A 534 17.17 -54.64 42.16
N ASP A 535 17.46 -55.09 43.38
CA ASP A 535 17.17 -56.47 43.76
C ASP A 535 15.64 -56.70 43.72
N ALA A 536 15.21 -57.81 43.10
CA ALA A 536 13.81 -58.08 42.82
C ALA A 536 12.97 -58.30 44.08
N ASP A 537 13.56 -58.89 45.12
CA ASP A 537 12.84 -59.34 46.31
C ASP A 537 13.09 -58.43 47.51
N LEU A 538 14.34 -57.95 47.66
CA LEU A 538 14.78 -57.24 48.85
C LEU A 538 14.64 -55.72 48.75
N VAL A 539 14.62 -55.17 47.53
CA VAL A 539 14.68 -53.70 47.33
C VAL A 539 13.53 -53.18 46.49
N ALA A 540 13.34 -53.69 45.27
CA ALA A 540 12.36 -53.15 44.32
C ALA A 540 10.93 -52.99 44.87
N PRO A 541 10.38 -53.94 45.66
CA PRO A 541 9.03 -53.82 46.23
C PRO A 541 8.88 -52.69 47.26
N PHE A 542 10.00 -52.24 47.85
CA PHE A 542 10.03 -51.26 48.93
C PHE A 542 10.53 -49.88 48.48
N VAL A 543 10.89 -49.69 47.21
CA VAL A 543 11.29 -48.38 46.67
C VAL A 543 10.09 -47.43 46.71
N PRO A 544 10.16 -46.30 47.44
CA PRO A 544 9.05 -45.37 47.53
C PRO A 544 8.92 -44.54 46.25
N ASN A 545 7.70 -44.07 45.98
CA ASN A 545 7.44 -43.05 44.97
C ASN A 545 8.13 -41.73 45.37
N GLY A 546 8.93 -41.14 44.48
CA GLY A 546 9.74 -39.96 44.82
C GLY A 546 10.92 -40.25 45.75
N ALA A 547 11.59 -41.39 45.56
CA ALA A 547 12.82 -41.73 46.24
C ALA A 547 13.91 -40.68 46.01
N THR A 548 14.74 -40.44 47.03
CA THR A 548 15.89 -39.53 46.91
C THR A 548 16.99 -40.16 46.04
N VAL A 549 17.78 -39.32 45.38
CA VAL A 549 18.93 -39.77 44.57
C VAL A 549 19.92 -40.58 45.42
N ASP A 550 20.13 -40.17 46.68
CA ASP A 550 20.99 -40.89 47.64
C ASP A 550 20.43 -42.28 47.97
N LEU A 551 19.13 -42.40 48.28
CA LEU A 551 18.50 -43.69 48.55
C LEU A 551 18.63 -44.63 47.35
N VAL A 552 18.32 -44.15 46.15
CA VAL A 552 18.44 -44.96 44.93
C VAL A 552 19.88 -45.37 44.69
N ASN A 553 20.85 -44.48 44.83
CA ASN A 553 22.27 -44.82 44.61
C ASN A 553 22.83 -45.81 45.63
N ARG A 554 22.34 -45.79 46.87
CA ARG A 554 22.75 -46.74 47.91
C ARG A 554 22.13 -48.12 47.76
N THR A 555 20.93 -48.20 47.20
CA THR A 555 20.12 -49.44 47.17
C THR A 555 20.06 -50.12 45.82
N ARG A 556 20.39 -49.41 44.73
CA ARG A 556 20.45 -49.98 43.38
C ARG A 556 21.61 -50.96 43.23
N LEU A 557 21.44 -51.91 42.32
CA LEU A 557 22.51 -52.73 41.78
C LEU A 557 23.53 -51.87 40.99
N PRO A 558 24.78 -52.34 40.82
CA PRO A 558 25.78 -51.63 40.02
C PRO A 558 25.42 -51.54 38.52
N ILE A 559 24.43 -52.32 38.08
CA ILE A 559 23.96 -52.41 36.70
C ILE A 559 23.00 -51.27 36.36
N ARG A 560 23.26 -50.59 35.25
CA ARG A 560 22.44 -49.49 34.73
C ARG A 560 22.32 -49.63 33.22
N PRO A 561 21.40 -50.45 32.70
CA PRO A 561 21.22 -50.56 31.27
C PRO A 561 20.55 -49.30 30.72
N LEU A 562 20.70 -49.08 29.42
CA LEU A 562 19.97 -48.04 28.71
C LEU A 562 18.47 -48.34 28.67
N GLU A 563 17.68 -47.29 28.53
CA GLU A 563 16.26 -47.40 28.20
C GLU A 563 16.05 -48.27 26.96
N GLN A 564 15.02 -49.12 27.04
CA GLN A 564 14.54 -49.91 25.91
C GLN A 564 13.02 -49.88 25.89
N LEU A 565 12.47 -49.30 24.83
CA LEU A 565 11.04 -49.27 24.51
C LEU A 565 10.73 -50.30 23.42
N PRO A 566 9.46 -50.73 23.28
CA PRO A 566 9.02 -51.42 22.08
C PRO A 566 9.30 -50.59 20.83
N THR A 567 9.65 -51.25 19.73
CA THR A 567 9.95 -50.60 18.45
C THR A 567 8.71 -50.29 17.61
N GLU A 568 7.53 -50.60 18.13
CA GLU A 568 6.26 -50.36 17.46
C GLU A 568 5.28 -49.75 18.44
N ARG A 569 4.58 -48.70 18.01
CA ARG A 569 3.51 -48.07 18.79
C ARG A 569 2.47 -47.53 17.84
N ASP A 570 1.23 -47.97 18.03
CA ASP A 570 0.09 -47.45 17.29
C ASP A 570 -0.73 -46.61 18.25
N ARG A 571 -0.99 -45.37 17.86
CA ARG A 571 -1.63 -44.35 18.69
C ARG A 571 -2.94 -43.93 18.02
N PHE A 572 -4.01 -43.90 18.80
CA PHE A 572 -5.32 -43.49 18.33
C PHE A 572 -5.86 -42.38 19.23
N ALA A 573 -6.35 -41.31 18.61
CA ALA A 573 -7.04 -40.24 19.32
C ALA A 573 -8.34 -39.88 18.64
N VAL A 574 -9.35 -39.54 19.43
CA VAL A 574 -10.60 -38.96 18.95
C VAL A 574 -10.88 -37.72 19.78
N GLY A 575 -11.32 -36.65 19.13
CA GLY A 575 -11.64 -35.42 19.82
C GLY A 575 -12.77 -34.65 19.17
N ALA A 576 -13.33 -33.75 19.97
CA ALA A 576 -14.32 -32.79 19.54
C ALA A 576 -13.95 -31.39 20.03
N ARG A 577 -14.14 -30.38 19.18
CA ARG A 577 -13.98 -28.96 19.50
C ARG A 577 -15.28 -28.24 19.19
N PHE A 578 -15.83 -27.57 20.20
CA PHE A 578 -17.02 -26.74 20.06
C PHE A 578 -16.65 -25.27 20.26
N ASN A 579 -16.96 -24.44 19.27
CA ASN A 579 -16.82 -23.00 19.33
C ASN A 579 -18.20 -22.36 19.26
N LYS A 580 -18.53 -21.49 20.23
CA LYS A 580 -19.77 -20.72 20.23
C LYS A 580 -19.52 -19.25 20.48
N ARG A 581 -19.95 -18.42 19.54
CA ARG A 581 -20.03 -16.98 19.70
C ARG A 581 -21.25 -16.62 20.55
N LEU A 582 -20.99 -15.90 21.62
CA LEU A 582 -21.94 -15.19 22.46
C LEU A 582 -21.88 -13.69 22.06
N ASN A 583 -22.64 -12.82 22.70
CA ASN A 583 -22.72 -11.40 22.32
C ASN A 583 -21.33 -10.74 22.19
N ASN A 584 -20.59 -10.64 23.30
CA ASN A 584 -19.25 -10.05 23.36
C ASN A 584 -18.15 -11.08 23.69
N ALA A 585 -18.45 -12.37 23.60
CA ALA A 585 -17.51 -13.41 23.98
C ALA A 585 -17.59 -14.62 23.07
N THR A 586 -16.53 -15.44 23.04
CA THR A 586 -16.47 -16.71 22.33
C THR A 586 -16.03 -17.81 23.28
N LEU A 587 -16.87 -18.82 23.45
CA LEU A 587 -16.54 -20.00 24.22
C LEU A 587 -15.92 -21.05 23.28
N ARG A 588 -14.75 -21.57 23.65
CA ARG A 588 -14.10 -22.70 22.98
C ARG A 588 -13.91 -23.82 24.00
N LEU A 589 -14.49 -24.98 23.71
CA LEU A 589 -14.37 -26.19 24.52
C LEU A 589 -13.81 -27.31 23.65
N GLU A 590 -12.86 -28.07 24.19
CA GLU A 590 -12.29 -29.25 23.53
C GLU A 590 -12.25 -30.43 24.48
N GLN A 591 -12.54 -31.60 23.94
CA GLN A 591 -12.39 -32.87 24.61
C GLN A 591 -11.63 -33.82 23.69
N ARG A 592 -10.60 -34.49 24.21
CA ARG A 592 -9.79 -35.48 23.48
C ARG A 592 -9.61 -36.74 24.31
N PHE A 593 -9.85 -37.89 23.69
CA PHE A 593 -9.54 -39.21 24.22
C PHE A 593 -8.39 -39.82 23.42
N TYR A 594 -7.51 -40.54 24.10
CA TYR A 594 -6.31 -41.14 23.52
C TYR A 594 -6.13 -42.55 24.06
N ILE A 595 -5.71 -43.47 23.17
CA ILE A 595 -5.26 -44.81 23.50
C ILE A 595 -4.04 -45.19 22.65
N ASP A 596 -3.23 -46.12 23.12
CA ASP A 596 -2.17 -46.74 22.30
C ASP A 596 -1.96 -48.23 22.58
N THR A 597 -1.17 -48.88 21.72
CA THR A 597 -0.80 -50.30 21.86
C THR A 597 0.16 -50.59 23.02
N TRP A 598 0.75 -49.57 23.63
CA TRP A 598 1.49 -49.71 24.88
C TRP A 598 0.56 -49.75 26.10
N GLY A 599 -0.75 -49.55 25.91
CA GLY A 599 -1.77 -49.61 26.94
C GLY A 599 -2.07 -48.29 27.64
N LEU A 600 -1.44 -47.18 27.21
CA LEU A 600 -1.71 -45.86 27.77
C LEU A 600 -3.08 -45.39 27.31
N LYS A 601 -3.87 -44.88 28.25
CA LYS A 601 -5.18 -44.26 28.00
C LYS A 601 -5.17 -42.87 28.61
N ALA A 602 -5.67 -41.87 27.88
CA ALA A 602 -5.72 -40.51 28.38
C ALA A 602 -6.98 -39.75 27.97
N THR A 603 -7.32 -38.76 28.79
CA THR A 603 -8.39 -37.79 28.54
C THR A 603 -7.83 -36.38 28.73
N SER A 604 -8.21 -35.45 27.84
CA SER A 604 -7.85 -34.04 27.95
C SER A 604 -9.07 -33.17 27.69
N THR A 605 -9.33 -32.24 28.60
CA THR A 605 -10.38 -31.21 28.47
C THR A 605 -9.72 -29.84 28.44
N ASP A 606 -10.01 -29.02 27.43
CA ASP A 606 -9.50 -27.64 27.27
C ASP A 606 -10.69 -26.68 27.17
N ALA A 607 -10.60 -25.55 27.86
CA ALA A 607 -11.62 -24.52 27.87
C ALA A 607 -10.98 -23.14 27.77
N ARG A 608 -11.49 -22.31 26.85
CA ARG A 608 -11.13 -20.90 26.69
C ARG A 608 -12.38 -20.05 26.58
N HIS A 609 -12.40 -18.94 27.30
CA HIS A 609 -13.51 -17.98 27.24
C HIS A 609 -12.98 -16.63 26.76
N MET A 610 -13.08 -16.37 25.47
CA MET A 610 -12.51 -15.17 24.84
C MET A 610 -13.49 -14.02 24.91
N VAL A 611 -13.20 -12.98 25.69
CA VAL A 611 -14.05 -11.80 25.89
C VAL A 611 -13.48 -10.62 25.11
N ASP A 612 -14.30 -10.01 24.27
CA ASP A 612 -14.01 -8.74 23.61
C ASP A 612 -14.36 -7.60 24.59
N LEU A 613 -13.35 -7.05 25.26
CA LEU A 613 -13.52 -5.92 26.18
C LEU A 613 -13.71 -4.61 25.41
N SER A 614 -13.10 -4.49 24.24
CA SER A 614 -13.30 -3.38 23.30
C SER A 614 -13.06 -3.86 21.85
N ARG A 615 -13.15 -2.95 20.88
CA ARG A 615 -12.75 -3.24 19.48
C ARG A 615 -11.27 -3.59 19.33
N HIS A 616 -10.44 -3.10 20.25
CA HIS A 616 -8.98 -3.23 20.21
C HIS A 616 -8.43 -4.22 21.23
N LEU A 617 -9.22 -4.64 22.21
CA LEU A 617 -8.77 -5.47 23.33
C LEU A 617 -9.64 -6.71 23.48
N ARG A 618 -8.99 -7.87 23.34
CA ARG A 618 -9.57 -9.17 23.66
C ARG A 618 -8.74 -9.85 24.74
N VAL A 619 -9.41 -10.45 25.72
CA VAL A 619 -8.76 -11.25 26.77
C VAL A 619 -9.39 -12.63 26.82
N TRP A 620 -8.65 -13.65 27.25
CA TRP A 620 -9.21 -14.98 27.44
C TRP A 620 -8.56 -15.70 28.60
N PRO A 621 -9.30 -16.07 29.67
CA PRO A 621 -8.86 -17.14 30.56
C PRO A 621 -8.80 -18.48 29.81
N HIS A 622 -7.89 -19.33 30.27
CA HIS A 622 -7.60 -20.66 29.76
C HIS A 622 -7.49 -21.64 30.92
N LEU A 623 -8.16 -22.78 30.78
CA LEU A 623 -8.08 -23.91 31.69
C LEU A 623 -7.95 -25.19 30.88
N ARG A 624 -7.01 -26.05 31.26
CA ARG A 624 -6.88 -27.39 30.68
C ARG A 624 -6.63 -28.41 31.78
N LEU A 625 -7.32 -29.55 31.67
CA LEU A 625 -7.18 -30.69 32.56
C LEU A 625 -6.79 -31.91 31.73
N HIS A 626 -5.82 -32.67 32.22
CA HIS A 626 -5.33 -33.89 31.58
C HIS A 626 -5.15 -34.99 32.62
N ALA A 627 -5.53 -36.20 32.26
CA ALA A 627 -5.27 -37.39 33.06
C ALA A 627 -4.91 -38.55 32.15
N GLN A 628 -3.92 -39.35 32.55
CA GLN A 628 -3.52 -40.55 31.84
C GLN A 628 -3.19 -41.71 32.78
N THR A 629 -3.34 -42.92 32.26
CA THR A 629 -2.73 -44.13 32.84
C THR A 629 -1.26 -44.23 32.44
N GLY A 630 -0.55 -45.20 33.01
CA GLY A 630 0.80 -45.56 32.53
C GLY A 630 0.73 -46.58 31.41
N VAL A 631 1.85 -46.76 30.71
CA VAL A 631 2.05 -47.88 29.77
C VAL A 631 2.19 -49.20 30.51
N ASN A 632 1.87 -50.31 29.84
CA ASN A 632 1.79 -51.66 30.43
C ASN A 632 3.11 -52.16 31.04
N PHE A 633 4.25 -51.69 30.53
CA PHE A 633 5.57 -52.09 31.00
C PHE A 633 6.20 -51.09 31.98
N PHE A 634 5.51 -50.00 32.34
CA PHE A 634 6.06 -48.98 33.24
C PHE A 634 6.14 -49.47 34.69
N GLN A 635 7.35 -49.50 35.23
CA GLN A 635 7.63 -49.85 36.62
C GLN A 635 8.28 -48.69 37.37
N LEU A 636 7.98 -48.59 38.66
CA LEU A 636 8.58 -47.57 39.53
C LEU A 636 10.06 -47.88 39.77
N ALA A 637 10.35 -49.15 40.02
CA ALA A 637 11.68 -49.71 40.23
C ALA A 637 11.80 -50.97 39.38
N TYR A 638 12.74 -50.98 38.44
CA TYR A 638 13.04 -52.17 37.63
C TYR A 638 14.04 -53.04 38.35
N SER A 639 13.84 -54.35 38.32
CA SER A 639 14.78 -55.30 38.90
C SER A 639 15.66 -55.96 37.85
N ALA A 640 16.82 -56.45 38.26
CA ALA A 640 17.65 -57.35 37.45
C ALA A 640 17.89 -58.64 38.24
N LEU A 641 17.75 -59.79 37.59
CA LEU A 641 18.08 -61.08 38.19
C LEU A 641 19.55 -61.38 37.91
N LEU A 642 20.30 -61.69 38.97
CA LEU A 642 21.66 -62.17 38.89
C LEU A 642 21.62 -63.70 38.87
N ASP A 643 22.00 -64.30 37.74
CA ASP A 643 22.19 -65.74 37.63
C ASP A 643 23.36 -66.17 38.54
N PRO A 644 23.29 -67.31 39.25
CA PRO A 644 24.43 -67.92 39.95
C PRO A 644 25.74 -67.98 39.14
N GLY A 645 25.67 -68.04 37.80
CA GLY A 645 26.83 -67.98 36.90
C GLY A 645 27.37 -66.57 36.58
N GLY A 646 26.86 -65.51 37.21
CA GLY A 646 27.25 -64.12 36.97
C GLY A 646 26.58 -63.44 35.78
N GLY A 647 25.61 -64.11 35.14
CA GLY A 647 24.77 -63.53 34.09
C GLY A 647 23.77 -62.52 34.67
N VAL A 648 23.46 -61.47 33.91
CA VAL A 648 22.46 -60.47 34.29
C VAL A 648 21.26 -60.58 33.37
N VAL A 649 20.10 -60.90 33.92
CA VAL A 649 18.83 -60.90 33.19
C VAL A 649 18.12 -59.57 33.43
N LEU A 650 17.92 -58.82 32.35
CA LEU A 650 17.29 -57.51 32.36
C LEU A 650 15.86 -57.57 31.81
N PRO A 651 14.92 -56.74 32.30
CA PRO A 651 13.63 -56.57 31.66
C PRO A 651 13.79 -56.11 30.21
N LEU A 652 13.08 -56.76 29.29
CA LEU A 652 13.13 -56.44 27.86
C LEU A 652 12.79 -54.97 27.62
N TYR A 653 11.65 -54.53 28.18
CA TYR A 653 11.23 -53.13 28.17
C TYR A 653 11.44 -52.50 29.53
N ARG A 654 12.04 -51.32 29.52
CA ARG A 654 12.39 -50.57 30.72
C ARG A 654 12.55 -49.11 30.37
N THR A 655 11.94 -48.26 31.17
CA THR A 655 11.94 -46.82 30.98
C THR A 655 11.87 -46.10 32.30
N GLY A 656 12.66 -45.03 32.42
CA GLY A 656 12.59 -44.08 33.53
C GLY A 656 11.74 -42.86 33.17
N ASP A 657 11.03 -42.89 32.03
CA ASP A 657 10.21 -41.78 31.60
C ASP A 657 8.95 -41.65 32.45
N ARG A 658 8.94 -40.69 33.36
CA ARG A 658 7.73 -40.37 34.12
C ARG A 658 6.56 -39.90 33.24
N GLU A 659 6.79 -39.44 32.02
CA GLU A 659 5.71 -39.09 31.08
C GLU A 659 5.00 -40.34 30.52
N LEU A 660 5.56 -41.55 30.72
CA LEU A 660 4.91 -42.83 30.43
C LEU A 660 4.24 -43.46 31.67
N ALA A 661 4.28 -42.77 32.81
CA ALA A 661 3.62 -43.17 34.05
C ALA A 661 2.17 -42.62 34.13
N PRO A 662 1.34 -43.12 35.07
CA PRO A 662 0.08 -42.45 35.39
C PRO A 662 0.34 -41.05 35.95
N LEU A 663 -0.31 -40.05 35.37
CA LEU A 663 -0.17 -38.65 35.79
C LEU A 663 -1.47 -37.87 35.59
N ILE A 664 -1.56 -36.74 36.29
CA ILE A 664 -2.58 -35.72 36.10
C ILE A 664 -1.91 -34.36 35.94
N THR A 665 -2.43 -33.54 35.04
CA THR A 665 -1.95 -32.18 34.81
C THR A 665 -3.12 -31.21 34.81
N ALA A 666 -2.98 -30.12 35.56
CA ALA A 666 -3.86 -28.96 35.49
C ALA A 666 -3.06 -27.77 34.94
N THR A 667 -3.62 -27.07 33.97
CA THR A 667 -3.06 -25.86 33.38
C THR A 667 -4.07 -24.74 33.53
N ALA A 668 -3.63 -23.60 34.04
CA ALA A 668 -4.44 -22.39 34.16
C ALA A 668 -3.65 -21.17 33.70
N GLY A 669 -4.31 -20.27 33.01
CA GLY A 669 -3.68 -19.08 32.48
C GLY A 669 -4.62 -18.30 31.59
N GLY A 670 -4.06 -17.68 30.56
CA GLY A 670 -4.84 -16.92 29.61
C GLY A 670 -3.99 -16.13 28.63
N GLY A 671 -4.64 -15.29 27.86
CA GLY A 671 -3.95 -14.36 26.98
C GLY A 671 -4.74 -13.10 26.70
N VAL A 672 -4.05 -12.18 26.05
CA VAL A 672 -4.53 -10.88 25.65
C VAL A 672 -4.11 -10.65 24.20
N ARG A 673 -5.02 -10.08 23.41
CA ARG A 673 -4.72 -9.55 22.08
C ARG A 673 -5.06 -8.07 22.06
N ILE A 674 -4.09 -7.27 21.67
CA ILE A 674 -4.18 -5.82 21.50
C ILE A 674 -4.06 -5.54 20.01
N ALA A 675 -5.14 -5.09 19.38
CA ALA A 675 -5.07 -4.55 18.03
C ALA A 675 -4.54 -3.11 18.12
N LEU A 676 -3.48 -2.80 17.38
CA LEU A 676 -2.85 -1.47 17.35
C LEU A 676 -3.43 -0.58 16.25
N SER A 677 -4.22 -1.14 15.36
CA SER A 677 -4.89 -0.47 14.25
C SER A 677 -6.39 -0.79 14.27
N GLU A 678 -7.17 0.01 13.55
CA GLU A 678 -8.59 -0.25 13.38
C GLU A 678 -8.83 -1.62 12.72
N PRO A 679 -9.79 -2.43 13.20
CA PRO A 679 -10.10 -3.75 12.65
C PRO A 679 -10.49 -3.73 11.17
N GLU A 680 -11.04 -2.61 10.69
CA GLU A 680 -11.45 -2.39 9.30
C GLU A 680 -10.36 -1.78 8.40
N GLY A 681 -9.17 -1.51 8.94
CA GLY A 681 -8.05 -0.94 8.17
C GLY A 681 -7.45 -1.92 7.15
N ASP A 682 -6.87 -1.35 6.09
CA ASP A 682 -6.14 -2.09 5.04
C ASP A 682 -4.91 -2.83 5.60
N VAL A 683 -4.30 -2.30 6.67
CA VAL A 683 -3.20 -2.94 7.38
C VAL A 683 -3.56 -3.09 8.84
N LYS A 684 -3.46 -4.32 9.34
CA LYS A 684 -3.85 -4.67 10.71
C LYS A 684 -2.64 -5.11 11.52
N TYR A 685 -2.36 -4.39 12.60
CA TYR A 685 -1.27 -4.69 13.52
C TYR A 685 -1.84 -5.26 14.82
N GLY A 686 -1.23 -6.32 15.33
CA GLY A 686 -1.63 -7.00 16.55
C GLY A 686 -0.45 -7.34 17.44
N ILE A 687 -0.65 -7.23 18.76
CA ILE A 687 0.20 -7.83 19.78
C ILE A 687 -0.61 -8.91 20.48
N VAL A 688 -0.03 -10.09 20.65
CA VAL A 688 -0.61 -11.20 21.40
C VAL A 688 0.32 -11.54 22.56
N ILE A 689 -0.25 -11.67 23.75
CA ILE A 689 0.47 -12.10 24.95
C ILE A 689 -0.26 -13.30 25.52
N VAL A 690 0.46 -14.37 25.86
CA VAL A 690 -0.09 -15.56 26.49
C VAL A 690 0.77 -15.92 27.69
N GLY A 691 0.13 -16.39 28.76
CA GLY A 691 0.80 -16.92 29.94
C GLY A 691 0.01 -18.06 30.54
N ASP A 692 0.67 -19.19 30.80
CA ASP A 692 0.08 -20.38 31.41
C ASP A 692 0.97 -20.91 32.54
N VAL A 693 0.33 -21.39 33.60
CA VAL A 693 0.96 -22.17 34.69
C VAL A 693 0.43 -23.60 34.60
N MET A 694 1.33 -24.57 34.67
CA MET A 694 1.01 -25.99 34.57
C MET A 694 1.49 -26.70 35.84
N TYR A 695 0.61 -27.44 36.50
CA TYR A 695 0.95 -28.32 37.61
C TYR A 695 0.70 -29.77 37.22
N THR A 696 1.75 -30.59 37.23
CA THR A 696 1.68 -32.03 36.94
C THR A 696 2.00 -32.82 38.20
N ARG A 697 1.18 -33.82 38.51
CA ARG A 697 1.40 -34.81 39.56
C ARG A 697 1.62 -36.17 38.92
N TYR A 698 2.81 -36.73 39.10
CA TYR A 698 3.15 -38.09 38.69
C TYR A 698 2.78 -39.05 39.83
N LEU A 699 1.88 -39.99 39.54
CA LEU A 699 1.37 -40.91 40.55
C LEU A 699 2.33 -42.07 40.80
N LYS A 700 3.25 -42.33 39.86
CA LYS A 700 4.26 -43.37 39.94
C LYS A 700 5.54 -42.90 39.23
N ALA A 701 6.46 -42.27 39.95
CA ALA A 701 7.74 -41.77 39.42
C ALA A 701 8.87 -41.95 40.44
N LEU A 702 10.04 -42.40 39.98
CA LEU A 702 11.13 -42.75 40.88
C LEU A 702 11.67 -41.54 41.65
N TYR A 703 11.82 -40.38 41.00
CA TYR A 703 12.42 -39.19 41.61
C TYR A 703 11.43 -38.03 41.74
N VAL A 704 10.90 -37.53 40.60
CA VAL A 704 10.09 -36.32 40.57
C VAL A 704 8.61 -36.66 40.59
N THR A 705 7.94 -36.39 41.71
CA THR A 705 6.49 -36.65 41.84
C THR A 705 5.62 -35.46 41.45
N THR A 706 6.19 -34.26 41.32
CA THR A 706 5.47 -33.05 40.91
C THR A 706 6.33 -32.19 40.00
N ARG A 707 5.71 -31.55 39.01
CA ARG A 707 6.33 -30.49 38.21
C ARG A 707 5.40 -29.29 38.16
N THR A 708 5.89 -28.12 38.54
CA THR A 708 5.25 -26.85 38.18
C THR A 708 6.03 -26.24 37.03
N ALA A 709 5.34 -25.87 35.95
CA ALA A 709 5.93 -25.22 34.79
C ALA A 709 5.18 -23.92 34.48
N VAL A 710 5.90 -22.98 33.87
CA VAL A 710 5.38 -21.73 33.35
C VAL A 710 5.70 -21.65 31.87
N TYR A 711 4.73 -21.20 31.10
CA TYR A 711 4.87 -20.90 29.68
C TYR A 711 4.41 -19.48 29.42
N GLY A 712 5.13 -18.75 28.57
CA GLY A 712 4.75 -17.42 28.14
C GLY A 712 5.14 -17.18 26.68
N SER A 713 4.37 -16.34 25.99
CA SER A 713 4.68 -15.93 24.62
C SER A 713 4.25 -14.48 24.39
N VAL A 714 5.08 -13.74 23.65
CA VAL A 714 4.73 -12.44 23.09
C VAL A 714 4.89 -12.53 21.58
N GLY A 715 3.80 -12.27 20.87
CA GLY A 715 3.74 -12.27 19.41
C GLY A 715 3.35 -10.90 18.87
N PHE A 716 3.91 -10.57 17.71
CA PHE A 716 3.50 -9.44 16.89
C PHE A 716 3.05 -9.96 15.53
N ASP A 717 1.88 -9.55 15.06
CA ASP A 717 1.35 -9.95 13.76
C ASP A 717 0.91 -8.73 12.94
N VAL A 718 1.12 -8.83 11.63
CA VAL A 718 0.67 -7.87 10.63
C VAL A 718 -0.09 -8.60 9.53
N GLU A 719 -1.28 -8.11 9.21
CA GLU A 719 -2.10 -8.53 8.07
C GLU A 719 -2.24 -7.36 7.08
N PHE A 720 -2.05 -7.61 5.79
CA PHE A 720 -2.22 -6.66 4.68
C PHE A 720 -3.19 -7.22 3.64
#